data_AF-A0A4U8SZ04-F1
#
_entry.id   AF-A0A4U8SZ04-F1
#
_cell.length_a   1.000
_cell.length_b   1.000
_cell.length_c   1.000
_cell.angle_alpha   90.00
_cell.angle_beta   90.00
_cell.angle_gamma   90.00
#
_symmetry.space_group_name_H-M   'P 1'
#
loop_
_entity.id
_entity.type
_entity.pdbx_description
1 polymer ?
#
loop_
_entity_poly.entity_id
_entity_poly.type
_entity_poly.pdbx_seq_one_letter_code
_entity_poly.pdbx_strand_id
1 'polypeptide(L)'
;MPKWMDLSRPSTLEQPDWDHRVFKIGTIDLQNSRLDVGREATLEGKIVAHNGSAINFGGDIEHYIDKKDGENTTGNGFEYQQEAEKAKLEAETQKIANQTIHFKGEIDATGTTINSSIYDFNAKLDLKNNAKLNADFLTLDRETHKTGAILAMNNSTAEVKNLIFKGLSGTANDIVKIDGGSKLNVTESLGFESSTFDLDKLNSIGGGNGNNFTKPTNYDLFVKDKSNITGTNTAITGNVGVMNESTLTLQSITLKDVGTTKDSTTTETSSIKNSILVDGKNSSLSVSGKISSQAQDNTLIVVNGFRETTGGGTRDVVQGQRQEVVHSATLSTTGGIELTGTEKRGLETKCGDSRSGVGCFDDESMQGKISNIVLTTGGKIESNLKATNLQLNVNVDKDSSFLGSGKTLESNASSVALNFELGGEKEQEFNITAKQKSHITLTAHAKEALAKDTAAFEKALESSQYKGKITADNGSKIDSNLSNITASVDLKGGAKLNVANGGILTLKDSLNSINLSGANTALNVGTIVAEKLQNLTLNVTDNAKFNVTNFVFKSGSVEAQKFYGQNVWLQEGASVTLSGGGTIAHNLYIDGKSSFSTNPNDVLLGGGKKLSIGGESTFKVGSGNGTLSVNESGETIIQTEIGSKLEINKLLAQKGSKVYVSLDLDKVEVEKADSVDKKPVSQQKNFNIDAKAGSNVYVNVWDMNRTGFDGGNTSLKTDTDSRIHFGILKHDMAKTNHITSPIKANLSISQSLTLENVGKAMASSGNKVAQNGVNPGAASKMITSEIATTPTNQTHSQSDSLKLQAQAGTNDDRFHALKLEGNTMGSNGEVQNTGKNLTLGDGTRIEVKLDSSIKAESSNGGGKPEIFSSINTTRLFLLEALLIIAQIRESTLLLLMVTRHYIG
;
A
#
# COMPACT_ATOMS: atom_id res chain seq x y z
N MET A 1 -3.46 29.50 -50.81
CA MET A 1 -1.99 29.54 -50.99
C MET A 1 -1.42 30.36 -49.85
N PRO A 2 -0.29 29.96 -49.24
CA PRO A 2 0.39 30.80 -48.25
C PRO A 2 0.63 32.20 -48.79
N LYS A 3 0.66 33.21 -47.92
CA LYS A 3 0.80 34.63 -48.30
C LYS A 3 2.08 34.91 -49.12
N TRP A 4 3.13 34.13 -48.90
CA TRP A 4 4.41 34.21 -49.60
C TRP A 4 4.43 33.52 -50.98
N MET A 5 3.40 32.73 -51.34
CA MET A 5 3.39 31.98 -52.59
C MET A 5 2.76 32.81 -53.72
N ASP A 6 3.58 33.62 -54.40
CA ASP A 6 3.21 34.44 -55.56
C ASP A 6 3.81 33.85 -56.86
N LEU A 7 2.97 33.21 -57.68
CA LEU A 7 3.39 32.55 -58.92
C LEU A 7 3.69 33.54 -60.07
N SER A 8 3.49 34.85 -59.88
CA SER A 8 3.79 35.87 -60.89
C SER A 8 5.25 36.34 -60.88
N ARG A 9 6.02 35.89 -59.90
CA ARG A 9 7.43 36.28 -59.69
C ARG A 9 8.25 35.08 -59.19
N PRO A 10 9.57 35.10 -59.35
CA PRO A 10 10.44 33.97 -58.98
C PRO A 10 10.64 33.85 -57.46
N SER A 11 10.50 34.94 -56.70
CA SER A 11 10.76 34.94 -55.25
C SER A 11 9.93 35.97 -54.49
N THR A 12 9.72 35.73 -53.19
CA THR A 12 9.17 36.70 -52.22
C THR A 12 10.02 36.74 -50.95
N LEU A 13 9.98 37.86 -50.22
CA LEU A 13 10.79 38.04 -49.00
C LEU A 13 10.42 37.06 -47.88
N GLU A 14 9.14 36.69 -47.78
CA GLU A 14 8.59 35.85 -46.70
C GLU A 14 8.58 34.35 -47.04
N GLN A 15 9.14 33.96 -48.18
CA GLN A 15 9.20 32.54 -48.53
C GLN A 15 10.16 31.77 -47.60
N PRO A 16 9.88 30.49 -47.30
CA PRO A 16 10.69 29.70 -46.39
C PRO A 16 11.99 29.20 -47.03
N ASP A 17 12.02 29.06 -48.36
CA ASP A 17 13.09 28.44 -49.15
C ASP A 17 14.09 29.49 -49.67
N TRP A 18 15.21 29.60 -48.97
CA TRP A 18 16.32 30.48 -49.31
C TRP A 18 17.60 29.66 -49.53
N ASP A 19 18.42 30.07 -50.49
CA ASP A 19 19.72 29.43 -50.72
C ASP A 19 20.73 29.82 -49.65
N HIS A 20 21.37 28.81 -49.04
CA HIS A 20 22.48 29.03 -48.13
C HIS A 20 23.75 29.49 -48.87
N ARG A 21 24.33 30.61 -48.44
CA ARG A 21 25.55 31.19 -49.02
C ARG A 21 26.67 31.26 -47.99
N VAL A 22 27.84 30.76 -48.37
CA VAL A 22 29.05 30.81 -47.54
C VAL A 22 30.01 31.85 -48.11
N PHE A 23 30.31 32.88 -47.34
CA PHE A 23 31.25 33.95 -47.66
C PHE A 23 32.54 33.75 -46.86
N LYS A 24 33.63 33.39 -47.54
CA LYS A 24 34.96 33.24 -46.92
C LYS A 24 35.85 34.39 -47.36
N ILE A 25 36.07 35.35 -46.48
CA ILE A 25 36.78 36.59 -46.77
C ILE A 25 37.95 36.73 -45.80
N GLY A 26 39.15 37.00 -46.31
CA GLY A 26 40.34 37.14 -45.47
C GLY A 26 40.19 38.28 -44.45
N THR A 27 39.95 39.50 -44.93
CA THR A 27 39.70 40.66 -44.09
C THR A 27 38.67 41.58 -44.75
N ILE A 28 37.70 42.03 -43.96
CA ILE A 28 36.73 43.08 -44.31
C ILE A 28 37.13 44.33 -43.55
N ASP A 29 37.57 45.37 -44.27
CA ASP A 29 37.91 46.67 -43.69
C ASP A 29 36.74 47.65 -43.86
N LEU A 30 36.12 48.09 -42.76
CA LEU A 30 34.98 48.98 -42.72
C LEU A 30 35.41 50.39 -42.29
N GLN A 31 35.31 51.33 -43.24
CA GLN A 31 35.62 52.74 -43.03
C GLN A 31 34.32 53.55 -43.09
N ASN A 32 33.78 53.92 -41.92
CA ASN A 32 32.50 54.63 -41.79
C ASN A 32 31.37 53.99 -42.63
N SER A 33 31.28 52.66 -42.57
CA SER A 33 30.44 51.83 -43.45
C SER A 33 29.55 50.88 -42.65
N ARG A 34 28.50 50.36 -43.27
CA ARG A 34 27.61 49.36 -42.67
C ARG A 34 27.78 48.00 -43.32
N LEU A 35 27.94 46.97 -42.51
CA LEU A 35 27.90 45.56 -42.92
C LEU A 35 26.65 44.91 -42.32
N ASP A 36 25.73 44.47 -43.18
CA ASP A 36 24.54 43.72 -42.80
C ASP A 36 24.68 42.27 -43.29
N VAL A 37 24.61 41.31 -42.38
CA VAL A 37 24.62 39.87 -42.68
C VAL A 37 23.22 39.33 -42.43
N GLY A 38 22.49 39.04 -43.50
CA GLY A 38 21.12 38.54 -43.47
C GLY A 38 21.01 37.03 -43.51
N ARG A 39 19.76 36.54 -43.55
CA ARG A 39 19.40 35.11 -43.48
C ARG A 39 20.19 34.22 -44.45
N GLU A 40 20.34 32.95 -44.07
CA GLU A 40 20.99 31.91 -44.86
C GLU A 40 22.44 32.25 -45.27
N ALA A 41 23.16 32.96 -44.41
CA ALA A 41 24.55 33.35 -44.66
C ALA A 41 25.49 32.81 -43.59
N THR A 42 26.58 32.17 -44.03
CA THR A 42 27.76 31.91 -43.19
C THR A 42 28.88 32.86 -43.61
N LEU A 43 29.30 33.75 -42.71
CA LEU A 43 30.46 34.63 -42.92
C LEU A 43 31.67 34.13 -42.12
N GLU A 44 32.72 33.73 -42.82
CA GLU A 44 34.02 33.39 -42.23
C GLU A 44 35.06 34.46 -42.59
N GLY A 45 35.62 35.16 -41.60
CA GLY A 45 36.63 36.18 -41.88
C GLY A 45 36.96 37.10 -40.71
N LYS A 46 38.04 37.88 -40.88
CA LYS A 46 38.37 38.97 -39.95
C LYS A 46 37.65 40.26 -40.36
N ILE A 47 37.04 40.95 -39.41
CA ILE A 47 36.44 42.28 -39.62
C ILE A 47 37.28 43.31 -38.87
N VAL A 48 37.72 44.35 -39.56
CA VAL A 48 38.34 45.54 -38.97
C VAL A 48 37.36 46.69 -39.21
N ALA A 49 36.85 47.30 -38.14
CA ALA A 49 35.85 48.34 -38.23
C ALA A 49 36.31 49.61 -37.52
N HIS A 50 36.27 50.71 -38.26
CA HIS A 50 36.67 52.03 -37.80
C HIS A 50 35.48 52.87 -37.34
N ASN A 51 35.78 54.04 -36.77
CA ASN A 51 34.80 54.94 -36.17
C ASN A 51 33.68 55.31 -37.17
N GLY A 52 32.43 55.30 -36.69
CA GLY A 52 31.25 55.54 -37.51
C GLY A 52 30.72 54.33 -38.28
N SER A 53 31.41 53.18 -38.24
CA SER A 53 30.93 51.95 -38.86
C SER A 53 29.86 51.24 -38.02
N ALA A 54 29.05 50.39 -38.68
CA ALA A 54 28.08 49.51 -38.04
C ALA A 54 28.15 48.09 -38.61
N ILE A 55 27.95 47.08 -37.76
CA ILE A 55 27.88 45.67 -38.14
C ILE A 55 26.60 45.09 -37.57
N ASN A 56 25.76 44.48 -38.41
CA ASN A 56 24.51 43.84 -37.99
C ASN A 56 24.50 42.38 -38.45
N PHE A 57 24.41 41.44 -37.51
CA PHE A 57 24.17 40.02 -37.77
C PHE A 57 22.69 39.71 -37.49
N GLY A 58 21.91 39.59 -38.56
CA GLY A 58 20.46 39.41 -38.46
C GLY A 58 19.74 40.58 -37.79
N GLY A 59 18.60 40.29 -37.19
CA GLY A 59 17.77 41.29 -36.51
C GLY A 59 17.03 42.19 -37.49
N ASP A 60 16.85 43.46 -37.09
CA ASP A 60 15.99 44.43 -37.76
C ASP A 60 16.65 45.09 -39.00
N ILE A 61 17.08 44.27 -39.95
CA ILE A 61 17.75 44.67 -41.20
C ILE A 61 16.86 44.47 -42.43
N GLU A 62 17.14 45.22 -43.50
CA GLU A 62 16.50 45.04 -44.80
C GLU A 62 17.06 43.79 -45.49
N HIS A 63 16.16 42.95 -45.99
CA HIS A 63 16.47 41.84 -46.90
C HIS A 63 16.11 42.25 -48.32
N TYR A 64 16.81 41.66 -49.29
CA TYR A 64 16.71 42.04 -50.71
C TYR A 64 16.40 40.80 -51.54
N ILE A 65 15.47 40.93 -52.48
CA ILE A 65 15.23 39.97 -53.56
C ILE A 65 15.23 40.70 -54.90
N ASP A 66 15.42 39.97 -55.99
CA ASP A 66 15.19 40.47 -57.34
C ASP A 66 13.92 39.83 -57.90
N LYS A 67 12.91 40.63 -58.23
CA LYS A 67 11.68 40.11 -58.84
C LYS A 67 11.88 39.61 -60.26
N LYS A 68 13.05 39.84 -60.85
CA LYS A 68 13.49 39.31 -62.14
C LYS A 68 14.59 38.27 -61.98
N ASP A 69 14.81 37.73 -60.77
CA ASP A 69 15.82 36.70 -60.54
C ASP A 69 15.61 35.48 -61.45
N GLY A 70 16.70 35.01 -62.06
CA GLY A 70 16.68 33.97 -63.11
C GLY A 70 16.21 34.44 -64.49
N GLU A 71 15.69 35.68 -64.62
CA GLU A 71 15.15 36.27 -65.85
C GLU A 71 15.73 37.68 -66.13
N ASN A 72 16.92 37.94 -65.62
CA ASN A 72 17.57 39.26 -65.69
C ASN A 72 17.98 39.69 -67.11
N THR A 73 18.16 38.74 -68.04
CA THR A 73 18.58 39.06 -69.41
C THR A 73 17.36 39.11 -70.33
N THR A 74 17.19 40.19 -71.07
CA THR A 74 16.05 40.39 -71.99
C THR A 74 16.44 40.42 -73.46
N GLY A 75 15.43 40.40 -74.33
CA GLY A 75 15.60 40.59 -75.77
C GLY A 75 16.48 39.52 -76.42
N ASN A 76 17.59 39.96 -77.03
CA ASN A 76 18.54 39.13 -77.75
C ASN A 76 19.73 38.65 -76.91
N GLY A 77 19.71 38.85 -75.58
CA GLY A 77 20.77 38.39 -74.68
C GLY A 77 21.78 39.46 -74.24
N PHE A 78 21.60 40.72 -74.64
CA PHE A 78 22.55 41.82 -74.34
C PHE A 78 21.95 42.96 -73.51
N GLU A 79 20.71 42.81 -73.06
CA GLU A 79 20.01 43.75 -72.20
C GLU A 79 19.87 43.17 -70.79
N TYR A 80 19.97 44.01 -69.77
CA TYR A 80 19.85 43.62 -68.37
C TYR A 80 18.69 44.36 -67.70
N GLN A 81 17.83 43.60 -67.02
CA GLN A 81 16.80 44.10 -66.12
C GLN A 81 17.02 43.54 -64.71
N GLN A 82 16.69 44.37 -63.72
CA GLN A 82 16.65 43.97 -62.32
C GLN A 82 15.59 44.82 -61.64
N GLU A 83 14.74 44.18 -60.86
CA GLU A 83 13.73 44.86 -60.05
C GLU A 83 13.91 44.43 -58.60
N ALA A 84 14.79 45.15 -57.91
CA ALA A 84 15.07 44.88 -56.50
C ALA A 84 13.88 45.27 -55.62
N GLU A 85 13.42 44.32 -54.81
CA GLU A 85 12.47 44.56 -53.72
C GLU A 85 13.21 44.40 -52.40
N LYS A 86 12.91 45.28 -51.44
CA LYS A 86 13.48 45.22 -50.10
C LYS A 86 12.43 45.50 -49.04
N ALA A 87 12.52 44.74 -47.96
CA ALA A 87 11.79 45.02 -46.73
C ALA A 87 12.49 44.35 -45.55
N LYS A 88 12.09 44.75 -44.35
CA LYS A 88 12.36 43.97 -43.13
C LYS A 88 11.44 42.77 -43.10
N LEU A 89 11.94 41.64 -42.60
CA LEU A 89 11.15 40.41 -42.44
C LEU A 89 10.10 40.58 -41.34
N GLU A 90 8.95 39.92 -41.51
CA GLU A 90 7.97 39.78 -40.44
C GLU A 90 8.59 39.07 -39.21
N ALA A 91 8.12 39.39 -38.00
CA ALA A 91 8.77 39.00 -36.74
C ALA A 91 9.01 37.48 -36.60
N GLU A 92 8.07 36.64 -37.03
CA GLU A 92 8.23 35.18 -36.97
C GLU A 92 9.26 34.67 -38.00
N THR A 93 9.26 35.21 -39.21
CA THR A 93 10.25 34.89 -40.24
C THR A 93 11.64 35.38 -39.82
N GLN A 94 11.74 36.54 -39.17
CA GLN A 94 13.00 37.09 -38.65
C GLN A 94 13.63 36.17 -37.60
N LYS A 95 12.83 35.58 -36.69
CA LYS A 95 13.33 34.61 -35.70
C LYS A 95 13.95 33.38 -36.37
N ILE A 96 13.28 32.86 -37.40
CA ILE A 96 13.80 31.73 -38.20
C ILE A 96 15.08 32.16 -38.92
N ALA A 97 15.07 33.31 -39.58
CA ALA A 97 16.23 33.88 -40.26
C ALA A 97 17.45 33.97 -39.34
N ASN A 98 17.30 34.49 -38.12
CA ASN A 98 18.40 34.61 -37.16
C ASN A 98 19.07 33.27 -36.79
N GLN A 99 18.37 32.14 -36.92
CA GLN A 99 18.93 30.80 -36.67
C GLN A 99 19.79 30.28 -37.83
N THR A 100 19.68 30.89 -39.01
CA THR A 100 20.35 30.47 -40.25
C THR A 100 21.63 31.27 -40.56
N ILE A 101 21.96 32.22 -39.68
CA ILE A 101 23.09 33.13 -39.84
C ILE A 101 24.22 32.67 -38.94
N HIS A 102 25.41 32.51 -39.52
CA HIS A 102 26.59 32.08 -38.80
C HIS A 102 27.75 33.05 -39.05
N PHE A 103 28.49 33.40 -38.00
CA PHE A 103 29.72 34.16 -38.11
C PHE A 103 30.86 33.41 -37.43
N LYS A 104 32.01 33.32 -38.12
CA LYS A 104 33.22 32.71 -37.59
C LYS A 104 34.42 33.59 -37.88
N GLY A 105 35.01 34.17 -36.85
CA GLY A 105 36.19 34.99 -37.03
C GLY A 105 36.50 35.92 -35.87
N GLU A 106 37.21 36.99 -36.20
CA GLU A 106 37.66 38.01 -35.26
C GLU A 106 37.12 39.37 -35.69
N ILE A 107 36.73 40.22 -34.73
CA ILE A 107 36.27 41.59 -34.97
C ILE A 107 37.14 42.56 -34.15
N ASP A 108 37.89 43.40 -34.85
CA ASP A 108 38.62 44.54 -34.28
C ASP A 108 37.78 45.81 -34.50
N ALA A 109 37.14 46.32 -33.46
CA ALA A 109 36.17 47.41 -33.55
C ALA A 109 36.64 48.67 -32.80
N THR A 110 36.71 49.81 -33.48
CA THR A 110 37.08 51.09 -32.89
C THR A 110 35.97 52.11 -33.11
N GLY A 111 35.22 52.49 -32.07
CA GLY A 111 34.08 53.42 -32.18
C GLY A 111 32.92 52.90 -33.06
N THR A 112 32.85 51.57 -33.24
CA THR A 112 31.85 50.87 -34.08
C THR A 112 30.68 50.37 -33.23
N THR A 113 29.48 50.32 -33.81
CA THR A 113 28.34 49.61 -33.20
C THR A 113 28.15 48.24 -33.84
N ILE A 114 28.10 47.19 -33.03
CA ILE A 114 27.86 45.81 -33.44
C ILE A 114 26.53 45.36 -32.84
N ASN A 115 25.59 44.93 -33.67
CA ASN A 115 24.34 44.31 -33.25
C ASN A 115 24.31 42.86 -33.73
N SER A 116 23.94 41.94 -32.85
CA SER A 116 23.86 40.52 -33.17
C SER A 116 22.60 39.90 -32.59
N SER A 117 21.75 39.35 -33.45
CA SER A 117 20.56 38.59 -33.05
C SER A 117 20.68 37.09 -33.31
N ILE A 118 21.88 36.61 -33.68
CA ILE A 118 22.12 35.21 -34.05
C ILE A 118 22.39 34.37 -32.80
N TYR A 119 22.02 33.08 -32.84
CA TYR A 119 22.15 32.16 -31.70
C TYR A 119 23.58 31.69 -31.46
N ASP A 120 24.39 31.59 -32.52
CA ASP A 120 25.77 31.09 -32.46
C ASP A 120 26.78 32.21 -32.73
N PHE A 121 26.67 33.33 -32.01
CA PHE A 121 27.64 34.41 -32.11
C PHE A 121 28.90 34.06 -31.30
N ASN A 122 29.82 33.36 -31.96
CA ASN A 122 31.09 32.89 -31.41
C ASN A 122 32.27 33.60 -32.10
N ALA A 123 32.50 34.84 -31.70
CA ALA A 123 33.54 35.70 -32.25
C ALA A 123 34.59 36.05 -31.19
N LYS A 124 35.83 36.23 -31.64
CA LYS A 124 36.84 36.96 -30.87
C LYS A 124 36.66 38.45 -31.12
N LEU A 125 36.59 39.24 -30.06
CA LEU A 125 36.20 40.64 -30.08
C LEU A 125 37.27 41.51 -29.39
N ASP A 126 37.70 42.56 -30.08
CA ASP A 126 38.56 43.62 -29.53
C ASP A 126 37.86 44.97 -29.71
N LEU A 127 37.21 45.44 -28.64
CA LEU A 127 36.35 46.62 -28.62
C LEU A 127 37.09 47.83 -28.02
N LYS A 128 37.27 48.89 -28.82
CA LYS A 128 38.05 50.08 -28.47
C LYS A 128 37.27 51.37 -28.69
N ASN A 129 37.63 52.41 -27.94
CA ASN A 129 37.27 53.81 -28.21
C ASN A 129 35.78 54.04 -28.47
N ASN A 130 34.94 53.74 -27.48
CA ASN A 130 33.48 53.85 -27.51
C ASN A 130 32.79 52.86 -28.48
N ALA A 131 33.44 51.74 -28.80
CA ALA A 131 32.75 50.65 -29.49
C ALA A 131 31.61 50.10 -28.61
N LYS A 132 30.53 49.67 -29.27
CA LYS A 132 29.32 49.15 -28.63
C LYS A 132 28.97 47.78 -29.21
N LEU A 133 28.71 46.82 -28.35
CA LEU A 133 28.14 45.53 -28.71
C LEU A 133 26.75 45.39 -28.08
N ASN A 134 25.76 45.04 -28.89
CA ASN A 134 24.44 44.60 -28.44
C ASN A 134 24.20 43.20 -29.01
N ALA A 135 24.14 42.18 -28.16
CA ALA A 135 24.02 40.79 -28.60
C ALA A 135 22.90 40.04 -27.87
N ASP A 136 22.06 39.33 -28.61
CA ASP A 136 21.08 38.41 -28.02
C ASP A 136 21.78 37.18 -27.42
N PHE A 137 22.83 36.69 -28.10
CA PHE A 137 23.69 35.61 -27.62
C PHE A 137 25.16 35.99 -27.84
N LEU A 138 26.03 35.63 -26.90
CA LEU A 138 27.48 35.69 -27.07
C LEU A 138 28.11 34.46 -26.43
N THR A 139 28.81 33.66 -27.24
CA THR A 139 29.57 32.51 -26.78
C THR A 139 31.05 32.85 -26.76
N LEU A 140 31.66 32.76 -25.59
CA LEU A 140 33.09 32.94 -25.41
C LEU A 140 33.75 31.56 -25.36
N ASP A 141 34.14 31.07 -26.53
CA ASP A 141 34.63 29.70 -26.73
C ASP A 141 36.17 29.59 -26.68
N ARG A 142 36.69 29.09 -25.56
CA ARG A 142 38.12 28.83 -25.38
C ARG A 142 38.64 27.67 -26.22
N GLU A 143 37.80 26.72 -26.60
CA GLU A 143 38.21 25.60 -27.46
C GLU A 143 38.58 26.11 -28.86
N THR A 144 37.77 27.06 -29.36
CA THR A 144 38.00 27.73 -30.65
C THR A 144 39.11 28.77 -30.55
N HIS A 145 39.10 29.62 -29.53
CA HIS A 145 40.07 30.70 -29.35
C HIS A 145 41.09 30.37 -28.25
N LYS A 146 42.14 29.62 -28.59
CA LYS A 146 43.06 29.00 -27.61
C LYS A 146 43.95 29.96 -26.81
N THR A 147 44.18 31.19 -27.30
CA THR A 147 45.15 32.13 -26.69
C THR A 147 44.58 33.55 -26.59
N GLY A 148 44.94 34.26 -25.51
CA GLY A 148 44.53 35.64 -25.27
C GLY A 148 43.06 35.79 -24.87
N ALA A 149 42.67 37.04 -24.58
CA ALA A 149 41.28 37.39 -24.34
C ALA A 149 40.42 37.10 -25.57
N ILE A 150 39.25 36.51 -25.36
CA ILE A 150 38.23 36.32 -26.40
C ILE A 150 37.45 37.62 -26.53
N LEU A 151 37.13 38.27 -25.41
CA LEU A 151 36.55 39.60 -25.37
C LEU A 151 37.54 40.55 -24.67
N ALA A 152 38.16 41.44 -25.45
CA ALA A 152 38.95 42.55 -24.95
C ALA A 152 38.16 43.85 -25.11
N MET A 153 38.13 44.67 -24.05
CA MET A 153 37.39 45.94 -24.03
C MET A 153 38.25 47.06 -23.46
N ASN A 154 38.29 48.20 -24.14
CA ASN A 154 38.95 49.42 -23.67
C ASN A 154 38.09 50.64 -24.03
N ASN A 155 37.64 51.39 -23.01
CA ASN A 155 36.66 52.48 -23.13
C ASN A 155 35.45 52.11 -24.00
N SER A 156 34.85 50.94 -23.81
CA SER A 156 33.78 50.39 -24.65
C SER A 156 32.67 49.73 -23.84
N THR A 157 31.51 49.47 -24.47
CA THR A 157 30.35 48.86 -23.80
C THR A 157 29.84 47.62 -24.52
N ALA A 158 29.43 46.60 -23.78
CA ALA A 158 28.79 45.41 -24.31
C ALA A 158 27.53 45.10 -23.48
N GLU A 159 26.40 44.95 -24.15
CA GLU A 159 25.14 44.49 -23.60
C GLU A 159 24.77 43.17 -24.26
N VAL A 160 24.66 42.12 -23.45
CA VAL A 160 24.47 40.74 -23.90
C VAL A 160 23.27 40.16 -23.16
N LYS A 161 22.27 39.63 -23.87
CA LYS A 161 21.15 38.95 -23.20
C LYS A 161 21.61 37.64 -22.58
N ASN A 162 22.18 36.77 -23.39
CA ASN A 162 22.60 35.42 -23.00
C ASN A 162 24.11 35.25 -23.20
N LEU A 163 24.87 35.22 -22.11
CA LEU A 163 26.33 35.08 -22.15
C LEU A 163 26.74 33.66 -21.79
N ILE A 164 27.48 33.00 -22.69
CA ILE A 164 27.88 31.60 -22.56
C ILE A 164 29.41 31.52 -22.48
N PHE A 165 29.92 30.89 -21.42
CA PHE A 165 31.32 30.54 -21.29
C PHE A 165 31.51 29.09 -21.71
N LYS A 166 32.38 28.87 -22.71
CA LYS A 166 32.73 27.51 -23.14
C LYS A 166 34.21 27.25 -22.96
N GLY A 167 34.56 26.16 -22.27
CA GLY A 167 35.95 25.79 -21.96
C GLY A 167 36.61 26.70 -20.91
N LEU A 168 35.85 27.34 -20.01
CA LEU A 168 36.40 28.17 -18.94
C LEU A 168 37.04 27.28 -17.86
N SER A 169 38.26 27.60 -17.43
CA SER A 169 38.97 26.85 -16.38
C SER A 169 39.52 27.80 -15.32
N GLY A 170 38.89 27.83 -14.16
CA GLY A 170 39.34 28.62 -13.01
C GLY A 170 38.95 30.10 -13.10
N THR A 171 39.76 30.93 -13.76
CA THR A 171 39.53 32.40 -13.81
C THR A 171 39.07 32.87 -15.18
N ALA A 172 38.14 33.81 -15.21
CA ALA A 172 37.63 34.39 -16.46
C ALA A 172 38.56 35.47 -17.07
N ASN A 173 39.63 35.88 -16.36
CA ASN A 173 40.51 36.97 -16.81
C ASN A 173 41.23 36.67 -18.13
N ASP A 174 41.47 35.39 -18.42
CA ASP A 174 42.07 35.01 -19.69
C ASP A 174 41.04 35.06 -20.83
N ILE A 175 39.74 34.97 -20.55
CA ILE A 175 38.64 35.01 -21.53
C ILE A 175 38.13 36.42 -21.76
N VAL A 176 37.93 37.18 -20.69
CA VAL A 176 37.38 38.54 -20.72
C VAL A 176 38.38 39.50 -20.07
N LYS A 177 38.79 40.53 -20.81
CA LYS A 177 39.67 41.60 -20.33
C LYS A 177 38.95 42.95 -20.45
N ILE A 178 38.76 43.63 -19.34
CA ILE A 178 38.01 44.89 -19.28
C ILE A 178 38.89 46.01 -18.73
N ASP A 179 39.33 46.91 -19.60
CA ASP A 179 40.18 48.06 -19.31
C ASP A 179 39.42 49.39 -19.53
N GLY A 180 39.95 50.48 -18.94
CA GLY A 180 39.56 51.86 -19.28
C GLY A 180 38.07 52.15 -19.19
N GLY A 181 37.45 52.03 -18.01
CA GLY A 181 36.03 52.41 -17.80
C GLY A 181 34.98 51.59 -18.58
N SER A 182 35.39 50.51 -19.26
CA SER A 182 34.50 49.64 -20.04
C SER A 182 33.50 48.88 -19.18
N LYS A 183 32.37 48.48 -19.77
CA LYS A 183 31.29 47.74 -19.08
C LYS A 183 30.75 46.59 -19.92
N LEU A 184 30.68 45.40 -19.33
CA LEU A 184 29.97 44.23 -19.86
C LEU A 184 28.73 43.98 -19.00
N ASN A 185 27.55 44.11 -19.60
CA ASN A 185 26.26 43.91 -18.95
C ASN A 185 25.56 42.68 -19.53
N VAL A 186 25.25 41.71 -18.67
CA VAL A 186 24.37 40.58 -19.01
C VAL A 186 22.95 40.93 -18.56
N THR A 187 21.91 40.57 -19.32
CA THR A 187 20.52 40.97 -19.01
C THR A 187 19.54 39.80 -18.81
N GLU A 188 19.82 38.59 -19.29
CA GLU A 188 18.88 37.45 -19.18
C GLU A 188 19.48 36.19 -18.55
N SER A 189 20.58 35.66 -19.10
CA SER A 189 21.11 34.36 -18.66
C SER A 189 22.63 34.22 -18.72
N LEU A 190 23.13 33.28 -17.91
CA LEU A 190 24.50 32.82 -17.89
C LEU A 190 24.58 31.33 -18.18
N GLY A 191 25.46 30.97 -19.10
CA GLY A 191 25.73 29.60 -19.52
C GLY A 191 27.15 29.16 -19.26
N PHE A 192 27.33 27.90 -18.86
CA PHE A 192 28.64 27.27 -18.72
C PHE A 192 28.66 25.93 -19.44
N GLU A 193 29.56 25.80 -20.42
CA GLU A 193 29.72 24.60 -21.24
C GLU A 193 31.15 24.09 -21.15
N SER A 194 31.34 22.80 -20.89
CA SER A 194 32.68 22.20 -20.70
C SER A 194 33.62 23.04 -19.82
N SER A 195 33.06 23.58 -18.73
CA SER A 195 33.70 24.63 -17.91
C SER A 195 33.83 24.22 -16.46
N THR A 196 34.87 24.71 -15.79
CA THR A 196 35.04 24.63 -14.32
C THR A 196 35.18 26.03 -13.75
N PHE A 197 34.21 26.46 -12.93
CA PHE A 197 34.15 27.83 -12.43
C PHE A 197 33.45 27.95 -11.07
N ASP A 198 33.83 28.96 -10.31
CA ASP A 198 33.23 29.31 -9.03
C ASP A 198 32.43 30.62 -9.18
N LEU A 199 31.10 30.52 -9.12
CA LEU A 199 30.16 31.63 -9.26
C LEU A 199 30.36 32.72 -8.21
N ASP A 200 30.96 32.41 -7.05
CA ASP A 200 31.31 33.42 -6.06
C ASP A 200 32.37 34.41 -6.60
N LYS A 201 33.07 34.04 -7.68
CA LYS A 201 34.05 34.89 -8.41
C LYS A 201 33.45 35.58 -9.63
N LEU A 202 32.16 35.44 -9.91
CA LEU A 202 31.52 35.98 -11.10
C LEU A 202 31.64 37.51 -11.20
N ASN A 203 31.59 38.23 -10.08
CA ASN A 203 31.76 39.69 -10.07
C ASN A 203 33.21 40.14 -10.33
N SER A 204 34.17 39.22 -10.38
CA SER A 204 35.60 39.51 -10.65
C SER A 204 35.99 39.35 -12.13
N ILE A 205 35.05 39.00 -13.01
CA ILE A 205 35.30 38.87 -14.46
C ILE A 205 35.86 40.18 -15.01
N GLY A 206 36.96 40.10 -15.75
CA GLY A 206 37.62 41.26 -16.35
C GLY A 206 38.60 41.99 -15.44
N GLY A 207 38.97 41.43 -14.28
CA GLY A 207 40.07 41.91 -13.43
C GLY A 207 39.82 43.20 -12.62
N GLY A 208 38.57 43.70 -12.56
CA GLY A 208 38.22 44.97 -11.92
C GLY A 208 37.55 44.86 -10.54
N ASN A 209 37.44 46.00 -9.83
CA ASN A 209 36.70 46.19 -8.57
C ASN A 209 35.16 46.09 -8.76
N GLY A 210 34.64 44.93 -9.17
CA GLY A 210 33.20 44.58 -9.14
C GLY A 210 32.22 45.37 -10.02
N ASN A 211 32.63 46.50 -10.62
CA ASN A 211 31.74 47.43 -11.34
C ASN A 211 31.78 47.29 -12.88
N ASN A 212 32.67 46.45 -13.40
CA ASN A 212 32.93 46.30 -14.84
C ASN A 212 32.08 45.21 -15.49
N PHE A 213 31.68 44.21 -14.71
CA PHE A 213 30.77 43.15 -15.11
C PHE A 213 29.49 43.26 -14.28
N THR A 214 28.35 43.40 -14.95
CA THR A 214 27.05 43.47 -14.30
C THR A 214 26.11 42.41 -14.87
N LYS A 215 25.20 41.95 -14.02
CA LYS A 215 24.13 40.99 -14.32
C LYS A 215 22.87 41.43 -13.60
N PRO A 216 21.66 41.09 -14.06
CA PRO A 216 20.45 41.46 -13.36
C PRO A 216 20.35 40.71 -12.01
N THR A 217 19.47 41.20 -11.14
CA THR A 217 19.15 40.52 -9.88
C THR A 217 18.53 39.14 -10.10
N ASN A 218 17.69 39.03 -11.14
CA ASN A 218 17.03 37.78 -11.53
C ASN A 218 17.57 37.38 -12.91
N TYR A 219 18.17 36.20 -13.03
CA TYR A 219 18.74 35.68 -14.28
C TYR A 219 18.66 34.16 -14.30
N ASP A 220 18.63 33.61 -15.50
CA ASP A 220 18.67 32.15 -15.70
C ASP A 220 20.10 31.64 -15.71
N LEU A 221 20.28 30.41 -15.24
CA LEU A 221 21.59 29.77 -15.16
C LEU A 221 21.49 28.39 -15.79
N PHE A 222 22.36 28.09 -16.74
CA PHE A 222 22.50 26.74 -17.28
C PHE A 222 23.94 26.25 -17.27
N VAL A 223 24.10 24.97 -16.99
CA VAL A 223 25.38 24.29 -16.86
C VAL A 223 25.31 22.99 -17.65
N LYS A 224 26.24 22.80 -18.60
CA LYS A 224 26.12 21.81 -19.67
C LYS A 224 27.49 21.21 -20.03
N ASP A 225 27.47 20.04 -20.67
CA ASP A 225 28.61 19.36 -21.29
C ASP A 225 29.80 19.16 -20.36
N LYS A 226 29.60 18.37 -19.30
CA LYS A 226 30.62 17.99 -18.30
C LYS A 226 31.21 19.18 -17.54
N SER A 227 30.40 20.21 -17.33
CA SER A 227 30.82 21.36 -16.54
C SER A 227 30.76 21.08 -15.03
N ASN A 228 31.67 21.68 -14.28
CA ASN A 228 31.70 21.63 -12.82
C ASN A 228 31.68 23.05 -12.24
N ILE A 229 30.51 23.48 -11.81
CA ILE A 229 30.26 24.86 -11.37
C ILE A 229 29.93 24.86 -9.87
N THR A 230 30.64 25.68 -9.10
CA THR A 230 30.35 25.87 -7.68
C THR A 230 29.77 27.25 -7.42
N GLY A 231 28.91 27.38 -6.41
CA GLY A 231 28.28 28.65 -6.05
C GLY A 231 27.72 28.60 -4.64
N THR A 232 28.53 28.18 -3.68
CA THR A 232 28.08 27.89 -2.31
C THR A 232 27.48 29.09 -1.58
N ASN A 233 27.84 30.31 -1.98
CA ASN A 233 27.27 31.56 -1.45
C ASN A 233 26.37 32.28 -2.48
N THR A 234 26.08 31.64 -3.60
CA THR A 234 25.31 32.22 -4.70
C THR A 234 23.85 31.83 -4.59
N ALA A 235 22.98 32.84 -4.39
CA ALA A 235 21.53 32.69 -4.48
C ALA A 235 21.05 33.08 -5.90
N ILE A 236 20.18 32.24 -6.47
CA ILE A 236 19.60 32.45 -7.80
C ILE A 236 18.10 32.72 -7.67
N THR A 237 17.62 33.73 -8.39
CA THR A 237 16.20 33.88 -8.72
C THR A 237 16.06 33.76 -10.22
N GLY A 238 15.64 32.59 -10.71
CA GLY A 238 15.79 32.24 -12.12
C GLY A 238 15.50 30.78 -12.43
N ASN A 239 15.37 30.48 -13.71
CA ASN A 239 15.36 29.10 -14.20
C ASN A 239 16.77 28.50 -14.08
N VAL A 240 16.85 27.22 -13.71
CA VAL A 240 18.14 26.54 -13.51
C VAL A 240 18.19 25.25 -14.32
N GLY A 241 19.20 25.10 -15.18
CA GLY A 241 19.44 23.89 -15.98
C GLY A 241 20.80 23.26 -15.68
N VAL A 242 20.85 21.95 -15.45
CA VAL A 242 22.10 21.18 -15.30
C VAL A 242 22.02 19.95 -16.19
N MET A 243 22.87 19.87 -17.21
CA MET A 243 22.74 18.94 -18.32
C MET A 243 24.05 18.21 -18.63
N ASN A 244 23.96 17.02 -19.24
CA ASN A 244 25.08 16.29 -19.84
C ASN A 244 26.29 16.09 -18.90
N GLU A 245 26.15 15.29 -17.83
CA GLU A 245 27.23 14.96 -16.90
C GLU A 245 27.81 16.16 -16.13
N SER A 246 27.02 17.23 -15.97
CA SER A 246 27.46 18.43 -15.28
C SER A 246 27.05 18.48 -13.81
N THR A 247 27.79 19.24 -13.01
CA THR A 247 27.51 19.48 -11.59
C THR A 247 27.38 20.97 -11.30
N LEU A 248 26.38 21.33 -10.50
CA LEU A 248 26.15 22.68 -10.01
C LEU A 248 25.86 22.68 -8.51
N THR A 249 26.58 23.49 -7.74
CA THR A 249 26.24 23.80 -6.35
C THR A 249 25.77 25.25 -6.20
N LEU A 250 24.71 25.46 -5.41
CA LEU A 250 24.14 26.79 -5.13
C LEU A 250 23.80 26.95 -3.65
N GLN A 251 23.68 28.20 -3.19
CA GLN A 251 23.14 28.49 -1.86
C GLN A 251 21.62 28.30 -1.82
N SER A 252 20.89 28.89 -2.76
CA SER A 252 19.42 28.79 -2.79
C SER A 252 18.88 29.12 -4.17
N ILE A 253 17.68 28.60 -4.47
CA ILE A 253 16.96 28.90 -5.71
C ILE A 253 15.58 29.45 -5.35
N THR A 254 15.21 30.57 -5.97
CA THR A 254 13.86 31.15 -5.90
C THR A 254 13.22 31.18 -7.28
N LEU A 255 12.07 30.55 -7.39
CA LEU A 255 11.19 30.60 -8.55
C LEU A 255 10.10 31.63 -8.25
N LYS A 256 9.91 32.60 -9.15
CA LYS A 256 8.82 33.57 -9.06
C LYS A 256 8.49 34.18 -10.42
N ASP A 257 7.29 34.72 -10.54
CA ASP A 257 7.02 35.70 -11.58
C ASP A 257 7.73 37.02 -11.21
N VAL A 258 8.55 37.53 -12.12
CA VAL A 258 9.31 38.78 -11.93
C VAL A 258 8.70 39.95 -12.71
N GLY A 259 7.52 39.76 -13.32
CA GLY A 259 6.76 40.77 -14.04
C GLY A 259 7.26 41.04 -15.46
N THR A 260 6.39 41.49 -16.36
CA THR A 260 6.77 41.87 -17.74
C THR A 260 7.56 43.18 -17.75
N THR A 261 8.76 43.17 -18.32
CA THR A 261 9.35 44.40 -18.85
C THR A 261 8.60 44.75 -20.13
N LYS A 262 7.72 45.74 -20.10
CA LYS A 262 7.15 46.33 -21.33
C LYS A 262 8.29 47.02 -22.07
N ASP A 263 8.88 46.35 -23.05
CA ASP A 263 9.56 47.05 -24.13
C ASP A 263 8.53 47.38 -25.22
N SER A 264 8.55 48.61 -25.72
CA SER A 264 7.43 49.20 -26.48
C SER A 264 7.33 48.73 -27.93
N THR A 265 8.08 47.70 -28.31
CA THR A 265 8.07 47.15 -29.67
C THR A 265 8.31 45.63 -29.62
N THR A 266 7.22 44.89 -29.79
CA THR A 266 7.12 43.48 -30.22
C THR A 266 7.49 42.34 -29.24
N THR A 267 6.50 41.45 -29.03
CA THR A 267 6.48 40.18 -28.27
C THR A 267 6.68 40.26 -26.75
N GLU A 268 5.64 39.86 -26.02
CA GLU A 268 5.72 39.55 -24.58
C GLU A 268 6.70 38.40 -24.36
N THR A 269 7.93 38.70 -23.95
CA THR A 269 8.81 37.69 -23.36
C THR A 269 8.37 37.49 -21.91
N SER A 270 7.77 36.34 -21.65
CA SER A 270 7.46 35.90 -20.29
C SER A 270 8.74 35.88 -19.47
N SER A 271 8.84 36.74 -18.46
CA SER A 271 9.96 36.78 -17.52
C SER A 271 9.82 35.71 -16.42
N ILE A 272 8.82 34.84 -16.52
CA ILE A 272 8.46 33.84 -15.51
C ILE A 272 9.65 32.92 -15.24
N LYS A 273 10.08 32.88 -13.97
CA LYS A 273 11.12 31.98 -13.49
C LYS A 273 10.46 30.84 -12.73
N ASN A 274 10.19 29.73 -13.41
CA ASN A 274 9.35 28.64 -12.88
C ASN A 274 9.96 27.25 -13.06
N SER A 275 11.18 27.12 -13.60
CA SER A 275 11.70 25.82 -14.03
C SER A 275 13.05 25.44 -13.46
N ILE A 276 13.18 24.16 -13.13
CA ILE A 276 14.45 23.49 -12.82
C ILE A 276 14.55 22.24 -13.69
N LEU A 277 15.66 22.09 -14.40
CA LEU A 277 15.98 20.92 -15.22
C LEU A 277 17.31 20.33 -14.75
N VAL A 278 17.33 19.05 -14.39
CA VAL A 278 18.54 18.27 -14.15
C VAL A 278 18.50 17.05 -15.05
N ASP A 279 19.30 17.03 -16.10
CA ASP A 279 19.18 16.08 -17.20
C ASP A 279 20.51 15.41 -17.56
N GLY A 280 20.45 14.12 -17.88
CA GLY A 280 21.59 13.36 -18.39
C GLY A 280 22.36 12.56 -17.33
N LYS A 281 23.32 11.78 -17.83
CA LYS A 281 24.13 10.84 -17.06
C LYS A 281 24.81 11.56 -15.91
N ASN A 282 24.61 11.13 -14.67
CA ASN A 282 25.31 11.65 -13.49
C ASN A 282 25.22 13.17 -13.28
N SER A 283 24.28 13.86 -13.93
CA SER A 283 24.08 15.29 -13.73
C SER A 283 23.56 15.57 -12.33
N SER A 284 24.07 16.62 -11.67
CA SER A 284 23.71 16.91 -10.29
C SER A 284 23.55 18.39 -9.98
N LEU A 285 22.43 18.72 -9.34
CA LEU A 285 22.18 20.03 -8.73
C LEU A 285 22.07 19.86 -7.21
N SER A 286 22.98 20.52 -6.48
CA SER A 286 22.99 20.52 -5.01
C SER A 286 22.79 21.92 -4.45
N VAL A 287 21.86 22.07 -3.52
CA VAL A 287 21.50 23.36 -2.92
C VAL A 287 21.63 23.29 -1.40
N SER A 288 22.52 24.11 -0.82
CA SER A 288 22.81 24.07 0.63
C SER A 288 21.71 24.72 1.49
N GLY A 289 20.95 25.65 0.92
CA GLY A 289 19.76 26.27 1.49
C GLY A 289 18.50 25.63 0.94
N LYS A 290 17.51 26.46 0.59
CA LYS A 290 16.19 26.01 0.09
C LYS A 290 16.04 26.23 -1.41
N ILE A 291 15.19 25.41 -2.02
CA ILE A 291 14.54 25.71 -3.29
C ILE A 291 13.12 26.17 -2.97
N SER A 292 12.71 27.34 -3.43
CA SER A 292 11.39 27.89 -3.09
C SER A 292 10.69 28.50 -4.30
N SER A 293 9.35 28.43 -4.32
CA SER A 293 8.54 29.29 -5.20
C SER A 293 7.74 30.32 -4.41
N GLN A 294 7.55 31.52 -4.97
CA GLN A 294 6.82 32.62 -4.33
C GLN A 294 5.53 32.93 -5.08
N ALA A 295 4.39 32.51 -4.50
CA ALA A 295 3.04 32.75 -5.03
C ALA A 295 2.96 32.44 -6.55
N GLN A 296 3.36 31.24 -6.92
CA GLN A 296 3.56 30.88 -8.31
C GLN A 296 3.00 29.50 -8.62
N ASP A 297 2.04 29.50 -9.54
CA ASP A 297 1.53 28.29 -10.17
C ASP A 297 2.41 27.90 -11.37
N ASN A 298 2.17 26.73 -11.97
CA ASN A 298 2.92 26.25 -13.14
C ASN A 298 4.44 26.14 -12.93
N THR A 299 4.88 25.77 -11.72
CA THR A 299 6.28 25.42 -11.47
C THR A 299 6.60 24.07 -12.11
N LEU A 300 7.75 23.93 -12.78
CA LEU A 300 8.19 22.70 -13.43
C LEU A 300 9.56 22.27 -12.90
N ILE A 301 9.64 21.09 -12.30
CA ILE A 301 10.91 20.45 -11.92
C ILE A 301 11.03 19.15 -12.70
N VAL A 302 12.06 19.03 -13.54
CA VAL A 302 12.36 17.81 -14.29
C VAL A 302 13.71 17.29 -13.83
N VAL A 303 13.75 16.02 -13.41
CA VAL A 303 14.99 15.30 -13.14
C VAL A 303 15.00 14.04 -13.98
N ASN A 304 15.83 14.02 -15.01
CA ASN A 304 15.90 12.92 -15.97
C ASN A 304 17.32 12.36 -16.00
N GLY A 305 17.46 11.08 -15.62
CA GLY A 305 18.75 10.40 -15.75
C GLY A 305 19.03 9.94 -17.17
N PHE A 306 19.87 8.93 -17.32
CA PHE A 306 20.29 8.42 -18.62
C PHE A 306 20.33 6.89 -18.66
N ARG A 307 19.74 6.30 -19.71
CA ARG A 307 19.81 4.86 -19.95
C ARG A 307 20.94 4.57 -20.93
N GLU A 308 22.02 3.99 -20.42
CA GLU A 308 23.12 3.51 -21.24
C GLU A 308 22.87 2.05 -21.63
N THR A 309 22.85 1.79 -22.93
CA THR A 309 22.83 0.41 -23.44
C THR A 309 24.27 -0.05 -23.59
N THR A 310 24.75 -0.86 -22.64
CA THR A 310 26.10 -1.42 -22.77
C THR A 310 26.05 -2.62 -23.70
N GLY A 311 26.62 -2.45 -24.89
CA GLY A 311 26.81 -3.50 -25.89
C GLY A 311 28.04 -3.17 -26.71
N GLY A 312 29.10 -3.94 -26.50
CA GLY A 312 30.27 -3.91 -27.39
C GLY A 312 29.88 -4.43 -28.77
N GLY A 313 30.31 -3.72 -29.81
CA GLY A 313 30.25 -4.20 -31.19
C GLY A 313 29.04 -3.74 -31.98
N THR A 314 29.32 -3.14 -33.14
CA THR A 314 28.45 -3.00 -34.31
C THR A 314 27.50 -4.17 -34.48
N ARG A 315 26.24 -3.85 -34.84
CA ARG A 315 25.20 -4.72 -35.45
C ARG A 315 25.65 -6.15 -35.78
N ASP A 316 25.75 -7.03 -34.79
CA ASP A 316 25.51 -8.46 -34.94
C ASP A 316 25.50 -9.11 -33.56
N VAL A 317 24.46 -9.89 -33.31
CA VAL A 317 24.21 -10.58 -32.05
C VAL A 317 25.27 -11.65 -31.84
N VAL A 318 26.01 -11.59 -30.73
CA VAL A 318 26.76 -12.74 -30.19
C VAL A 318 26.46 -12.86 -28.69
N GLN A 319 25.67 -13.88 -28.36
CA GLN A 319 25.46 -14.53 -27.05
C GLN A 319 25.92 -13.77 -25.78
N GLY A 320 25.26 -12.66 -25.47
CA GLY A 320 25.32 -12.02 -24.16
C GLY A 320 24.14 -11.08 -24.02
N GLN A 321 23.34 -11.19 -22.96
CA GLN A 321 22.20 -10.30 -22.75
C GLN A 321 22.69 -8.85 -22.68
N ARG A 322 22.04 -7.95 -23.43
CA ARG A 322 22.29 -6.51 -23.32
C ARG A 322 22.03 -6.09 -21.88
N GLN A 323 23.04 -5.54 -21.21
CA GLN A 323 22.86 -4.99 -19.88
C GLN A 323 22.53 -3.52 -20.03
N GLU A 324 21.28 -3.16 -19.75
CA GLU A 324 20.90 -1.76 -19.60
C GLU A 324 21.39 -1.25 -18.25
N VAL A 325 22.15 -0.15 -18.27
CA VAL A 325 22.62 0.53 -17.07
C VAL A 325 21.92 1.87 -17.00
N VAL A 326 21.15 2.09 -15.93
CA VAL A 326 20.50 3.38 -15.65
C VAL A 326 21.44 4.22 -14.79
N HIS A 327 21.84 5.37 -15.31
CA HIS A 327 22.60 6.39 -14.59
C HIS A 327 21.66 7.46 -14.06
N SER A 328 21.83 7.85 -12.81
CA SER A 328 20.93 8.82 -12.18
C SER A 328 21.32 10.26 -12.49
N ALA A 329 20.31 11.12 -12.66
CA ALA A 329 20.41 12.55 -12.41
C ALA A 329 19.88 12.84 -11.00
N THR A 330 20.44 13.81 -10.28
CA THR A 330 20.10 14.04 -8.87
C THR A 330 19.91 15.52 -8.54
N LEU A 331 18.75 15.83 -7.96
CA LEU A 331 18.45 17.10 -7.30
C LEU A 331 18.45 16.89 -5.78
N SER A 332 19.31 17.61 -5.07
CA SER A 332 19.38 17.56 -3.61
C SER A 332 19.39 18.95 -2.98
N THR A 333 18.71 19.07 -1.85
CA THR A 333 18.73 20.25 -1.00
C THR A 333 18.67 19.88 0.48
N THR A 334 19.50 20.56 1.27
CA THR A 334 19.49 20.40 2.74
C THR A 334 18.41 21.23 3.42
N GLY A 335 17.98 22.36 2.83
CA GLY A 335 16.88 23.18 3.34
C GLY A 335 15.49 22.71 2.91
N GLY A 336 15.39 21.84 1.91
CA GLY A 336 14.14 21.33 1.37
C GLY A 336 13.60 22.15 0.20
N ILE A 337 12.60 21.59 -0.47
CA ILE A 337 11.87 22.21 -1.58
C ILE A 337 10.54 22.74 -1.03
N GLU A 338 10.27 24.04 -1.16
CA GLU A 338 9.05 24.69 -0.68
C GLU A 338 8.32 25.37 -1.85
N LEU A 339 7.33 24.69 -2.42
CA LEU A 339 6.52 25.23 -3.51
C LEU A 339 5.26 25.88 -2.95
N THR A 340 5.06 27.16 -3.26
CA THR A 340 3.90 27.95 -2.85
C THR A 340 3.16 28.49 -4.06
N GLY A 341 1.92 28.05 -4.27
CA GLY A 341 1.06 28.53 -5.35
C GLY A 341 0.36 29.86 -5.03
N THR A 342 -0.39 30.37 -6.00
CA THR A 342 -1.04 31.70 -5.93
C THR A 342 -2.26 31.72 -5.00
N GLU A 343 -2.98 30.60 -4.90
CA GLU A 343 -4.28 30.48 -4.23
C GLU A 343 -4.43 29.11 -3.61
N LYS A 344 -5.25 28.97 -2.56
CA LYS A 344 -5.53 27.64 -1.98
C LYS A 344 -6.13 26.69 -3.02
N ARG A 345 -5.64 25.45 -3.08
CA ARG A 345 -6.12 24.42 -4.02
C ARG A 345 -6.56 23.11 -3.34
N GLY A 346 -6.72 23.09 -2.01
CA GLY A 346 -7.20 21.92 -1.26
C GLY A 346 -8.70 21.61 -1.47
N LEU A 347 -9.27 20.76 -0.61
CA LEU A 347 -10.67 20.29 -0.68
C LEU A 347 -11.73 21.40 -0.54
N GLU A 348 -11.36 22.57 -0.02
CA GLU A 348 -12.27 23.71 0.09
C GLU A 348 -12.43 24.52 -1.19
N THR A 349 -11.48 24.37 -2.12
CA THR A 349 -11.49 25.08 -3.40
C THR A 349 -12.13 24.20 -4.47
N LYS A 350 -13.17 24.73 -5.11
CA LYS A 350 -13.82 24.08 -6.24
C LYS A 350 -13.23 24.58 -7.57
N CYS A 351 -13.19 23.69 -8.56
CA CYS A 351 -13.00 24.00 -9.97
C CYS A 351 -14.28 23.60 -10.73
N GLY A 352 -14.50 24.21 -11.91
CA GLY A 352 -15.56 23.86 -12.86
C GLY A 352 -16.84 23.28 -12.25
N ASP A 353 -17.22 22.09 -12.70
CA ASP A 353 -18.44 21.32 -12.34
C ASP A 353 -18.51 20.84 -10.88
N SER A 354 -18.26 21.72 -9.91
CA SER A 354 -18.23 21.41 -8.47
C SER A 354 -17.19 20.38 -8.03
N ARG A 355 -16.22 20.04 -8.89
CA ARG A 355 -15.06 19.21 -8.55
C ARG A 355 -14.16 19.98 -7.57
N SER A 356 -13.39 19.27 -6.75
CA SER A 356 -12.47 19.87 -5.79
C SER A 356 -11.27 18.96 -5.56
N GLY A 357 -10.21 19.51 -4.97
CA GLY A 357 -9.04 18.73 -4.62
C GLY A 357 -8.29 18.19 -5.85
N VAL A 358 -7.91 16.92 -5.81
CA VAL A 358 -7.30 16.23 -6.97
C VAL A 358 -8.27 16.05 -8.15
N GLY A 359 -9.58 16.19 -7.93
CA GLY A 359 -10.56 16.13 -9.03
C GLY A 359 -10.43 17.27 -10.04
N CYS A 360 -9.61 18.28 -9.74
CA CYS A 360 -9.37 19.43 -10.59
C CYS A 360 -8.24 19.24 -11.61
N PHE A 361 -7.46 18.16 -11.56
CA PHE A 361 -6.33 17.98 -12.50
C PHE A 361 -6.76 17.94 -13.97
N ASP A 362 -7.93 17.37 -14.26
CA ASP A 362 -8.47 17.24 -15.63
C ASP A 362 -9.45 18.37 -16.00
N ASP A 363 -9.49 19.46 -15.23
CA ASP A 363 -10.37 20.60 -15.49
C ASP A 363 -9.69 21.62 -16.40
N GLU A 364 -10.37 22.07 -17.46
CA GLU A 364 -9.82 23.06 -18.39
C GLU A 364 -9.44 24.38 -17.70
N SER A 365 -10.14 24.77 -16.62
CA SER A 365 -9.81 25.98 -15.86
C SER A 365 -8.46 25.90 -15.11
N MET A 366 -7.86 24.71 -15.04
CA MET A 366 -6.55 24.45 -14.43
C MET A 366 -5.40 24.43 -15.44
N GLN A 367 -5.67 24.61 -16.74
CA GLN A 367 -4.62 24.79 -17.74
C GLN A 367 -3.70 25.95 -17.36
N GLY A 368 -2.39 25.69 -17.34
CA GLY A 368 -1.38 26.68 -16.93
C GLY A 368 -1.35 27.01 -15.44
N LYS A 369 -2.05 26.26 -14.57
CA LYS A 369 -2.04 26.45 -13.11
C LYS A 369 -1.47 25.27 -12.32
N ILE A 370 -1.25 24.14 -12.99
CA ILE A 370 -0.73 22.92 -12.36
C ILE A 370 0.80 22.96 -12.34
N SER A 371 1.38 22.83 -11.15
CA SER A 371 2.82 22.61 -11.04
C SER A 371 3.14 21.13 -11.21
N ASN A 372 4.30 20.82 -11.78
CA ASN A 372 4.72 19.48 -12.14
C ASN A 372 6.12 19.17 -11.62
N ILE A 373 6.28 17.98 -11.03
CA ILE A 373 7.56 17.34 -10.79
C ILE A 373 7.59 16.06 -11.63
N VAL A 374 8.63 15.90 -12.45
CA VAL A 374 8.78 14.76 -13.36
C VAL A 374 10.13 14.11 -13.12
N LEU A 375 10.11 12.85 -12.69
CA LEU A 375 11.29 12.02 -12.49
C LEU A 375 11.30 10.87 -13.48
N THR A 376 12.29 10.84 -14.36
CA THR A 376 12.40 9.84 -15.42
C THR A 376 13.81 9.27 -15.52
N THR A 377 13.93 8.07 -16.07
CA THR A 377 15.18 7.40 -16.42
C THR A 377 16.20 7.38 -15.28
N GLY A 378 15.76 7.08 -14.06
CA GLY A 378 16.63 7.09 -12.87
C GLY A 378 16.83 8.46 -12.23
N GLY A 379 15.96 9.42 -12.51
CA GLY A 379 15.92 10.71 -11.83
C GLY A 379 15.69 10.55 -10.31
N LYS A 380 16.37 11.39 -9.52
CA LYS A 380 16.28 11.35 -8.06
C LYS A 380 16.08 12.74 -7.47
N ILE A 381 15.12 12.85 -6.56
CA ILE A 381 15.04 13.97 -5.62
C ILE A 381 15.36 13.43 -4.23
N GLU A 382 16.35 13.99 -3.54
CA GLU A 382 16.75 13.55 -2.20
C GLU A 382 16.54 14.67 -1.18
N SER A 383 15.28 15.04 -0.90
CA SER A 383 14.94 16.25 -0.16
C SER A 383 13.56 16.19 0.48
N ASN A 384 13.30 17.01 1.49
CA ASN A 384 11.93 17.25 1.94
C ASN A 384 11.20 18.11 0.91
N LEU A 385 9.89 17.91 0.76
CA LEU A 385 9.05 18.71 -0.13
C LEU A 385 7.85 19.25 0.65
N LYS A 386 7.62 20.55 0.55
CA LYS A 386 6.44 21.22 1.08
C LYS A 386 5.66 21.88 -0.04
N ALA A 387 4.40 21.49 -0.15
CA ALA A 387 3.40 22.01 -1.06
C ALA A 387 2.43 22.91 -0.28
N THR A 388 2.37 24.20 -0.60
CA THR A 388 1.44 25.16 0.04
C THR A 388 0.59 25.85 -1.01
N ASN A 389 -0.74 25.86 -0.82
CA ASN A 389 -1.67 26.51 -1.73
C ASN A 389 -1.44 26.16 -3.22
N LEU A 390 -1.20 24.89 -3.58
CA LEU A 390 -1.00 24.54 -4.98
C LEU A 390 -1.66 23.26 -5.43
N GLN A 391 -1.84 23.16 -6.74
CA GLN A 391 -2.13 21.92 -7.45
C GLN A 391 -0.80 21.36 -7.97
N LEU A 392 -0.36 20.21 -7.43
CA LEU A 392 0.94 19.61 -7.72
C LEU A 392 0.79 18.21 -8.27
N ASN A 393 1.26 18.00 -9.51
CA ASN A 393 1.37 16.68 -10.11
C ASN A 393 2.82 16.17 -9.96
N VAL A 394 3.00 14.95 -9.49
CA VAL A 394 4.31 14.30 -9.37
C VAL A 394 4.27 12.99 -10.14
N ASN A 395 5.06 12.89 -11.20
CA ASN A 395 5.21 11.68 -11.99
C ASN A 395 6.59 11.07 -11.74
N VAL A 396 6.62 9.80 -11.37
CA VAL A 396 7.85 9.08 -11.04
C VAL A 396 7.88 7.78 -11.85
N ASP A 397 8.86 7.64 -12.71
CA ASP A 397 9.03 6.40 -13.47
C ASP A 397 9.56 5.25 -12.60
N LYS A 398 9.53 4.04 -13.16
CA LYS A 398 9.88 2.80 -12.45
C LYS A 398 11.33 2.72 -11.97
N ASP A 399 12.24 3.50 -12.54
CA ASP A 399 13.67 3.47 -12.26
C ASP A 399 14.10 4.63 -11.33
N SER A 400 13.21 5.61 -11.11
CA SER A 400 13.43 6.85 -10.37
C SER A 400 13.10 6.72 -8.88
N SER A 401 13.52 7.72 -8.08
CA SER A 401 13.28 7.77 -6.64
C SER A 401 12.84 9.16 -6.18
N PHE A 402 11.73 9.20 -5.44
CA PHE A 402 11.15 10.44 -4.94
C PHE A 402 11.37 10.64 -3.44
N LEU A 403 12.01 11.77 -3.10
CA LEU A 403 12.40 12.25 -1.76
C LEU A 403 13.41 11.37 -1.01
N GLY A 404 13.21 10.05 -0.98
CA GLY A 404 14.04 9.09 -0.28
C GLY A 404 13.68 8.90 1.20
N SER A 405 14.25 7.85 1.80
CA SER A 405 13.94 7.41 3.15
C SER A 405 14.14 8.52 4.20
N GLY A 406 13.19 8.62 5.14
CA GLY A 406 13.20 9.60 6.22
C GLY A 406 12.82 11.03 5.80
N LYS A 407 12.62 11.31 4.51
CA LYS A 407 12.10 12.61 4.04
C LYS A 407 10.58 12.67 4.10
N THR A 408 10.05 13.88 4.02
CA THR A 408 8.60 14.13 4.14
C THR A 408 8.08 14.98 3.00
N LEU A 409 6.94 14.55 2.44
CA LEU A 409 6.02 15.39 1.68
C LEU A 409 5.01 16.02 2.65
N GLU A 410 5.09 17.34 2.85
CA GLU A 410 4.06 18.12 3.54
C GLU A 410 3.15 18.80 2.51
N SER A 411 1.84 18.57 2.61
CA SER A 411 0.81 19.26 1.84
C SER A 411 -0.04 20.13 2.77
N ASN A 412 -0.16 21.41 2.45
CA ASN A 412 -0.88 22.41 3.23
C ASN A 412 -1.81 23.22 2.33
N ALA A 413 -3.14 23.11 2.56
CA ALA A 413 -4.18 23.68 1.72
C ALA A 413 -3.97 23.43 0.20
N SER A 414 -3.41 22.26 -0.12
CA SER A 414 -2.95 21.89 -1.46
C SER A 414 -3.57 20.58 -1.94
N SER A 415 -3.50 20.36 -3.24
CA SER A 415 -3.89 19.10 -3.88
C SER A 415 -2.69 18.50 -4.60
N VAL A 416 -2.32 17.28 -4.22
CA VAL A 416 -1.11 16.61 -4.71
C VAL A 416 -1.48 15.26 -5.31
N ALA A 417 -1.17 15.04 -6.57
CA ALA A 417 -1.26 13.74 -7.22
C ALA A 417 0.14 13.12 -7.32
N LEU A 418 0.32 11.95 -6.72
CA LEU A 418 1.53 11.15 -6.83
C LEU A 418 1.24 9.96 -7.76
N ASN A 419 1.94 9.89 -8.89
CA ASN A 419 1.74 8.86 -9.91
C ASN A 419 3.04 8.09 -10.13
N PHE A 420 3.02 6.80 -9.78
CA PHE A 420 4.17 5.91 -9.88
C PHE A 420 4.03 4.96 -11.08
N GLU A 421 5.06 4.84 -11.92
CA GLU A 421 5.08 3.86 -13.01
C GLU A 421 5.41 2.45 -12.46
N LEU A 422 4.62 1.45 -12.86
CA LEU A 422 4.79 0.05 -12.50
C LEU A 422 5.97 -0.60 -13.25
N GLY A 423 6.50 -1.68 -12.69
CA GLY A 423 7.53 -2.53 -13.32
C GLY A 423 8.95 -2.31 -12.80
N GLY A 424 9.11 -1.54 -11.73
CA GLY A 424 10.37 -1.38 -11.00
C GLY A 424 10.37 -2.17 -9.69
N GLU A 425 11.54 -2.60 -9.24
CA GLU A 425 11.71 -3.23 -7.91
C GLU A 425 11.82 -2.20 -6.77
N LYS A 426 11.83 -0.91 -7.09
CA LYS A 426 12.05 0.16 -6.11
C LYS A 426 10.75 0.59 -5.44
N GLU A 427 10.61 0.19 -4.17
CA GLU A 427 9.65 0.76 -3.23
C GLU A 427 9.89 2.27 -3.06
N GLN A 428 8.81 3.07 -3.05
CA GLN A 428 8.91 4.50 -2.81
C GLN A 428 8.77 4.78 -1.32
N GLU A 429 9.89 5.13 -0.66
CA GLU A 429 9.95 5.31 0.79
C GLU A 429 10.07 6.79 1.17
N PHE A 430 9.02 7.37 1.76
CA PHE A 430 8.98 8.74 2.31
C PHE A 430 7.75 8.90 3.22
N ASN A 431 7.72 9.93 4.06
CA ASN A 431 6.57 10.23 4.91
C ASN A 431 5.61 11.21 4.23
N ILE A 432 4.32 11.13 4.56
CA ILE A 432 3.28 12.03 4.08
C ILE A 432 2.67 12.77 5.27
N THR A 433 2.54 14.09 5.14
CA THR A 433 1.82 14.95 6.09
C THR A 433 0.81 15.81 5.33
N ALA A 434 -0.49 15.63 5.59
CA ALA A 434 -1.56 16.41 4.96
C ALA A 434 -2.26 17.31 5.99
N LYS A 435 -2.31 18.62 5.73
CA LYS A 435 -2.85 19.64 6.65
C LYS A 435 -3.84 20.55 5.94
N GLN A 436 -4.69 21.22 6.72
CA GLN A 436 -5.57 22.30 6.26
C GLN A 436 -6.43 21.89 5.05
N LYS A 437 -7.20 20.79 5.18
CA LYS A 437 -8.06 20.23 4.13
C LYS A 437 -7.31 19.94 2.81
N SER A 438 -6.06 19.50 2.90
CA SER A 438 -5.32 19.06 1.71
C SER A 438 -5.91 17.77 1.14
N HIS A 439 -5.70 17.54 -0.16
CA HIS A 439 -6.07 16.30 -0.84
C HIS A 439 -4.84 15.66 -1.47
N ILE A 440 -4.47 14.45 -1.06
CA ILE A 440 -3.36 13.70 -1.68
C ILE A 440 -3.90 12.43 -2.32
N THR A 441 -3.48 12.13 -3.55
CA THR A 441 -3.69 10.82 -4.18
C THR A 441 -2.38 10.08 -4.38
N LEU A 442 -2.38 8.78 -4.15
CA LEU A 442 -1.32 7.85 -4.55
C LEU A 442 -1.89 6.92 -5.62
N THR A 443 -1.29 6.92 -6.80
CA THR A 443 -1.71 6.06 -7.91
C THR A 443 -0.52 5.36 -8.53
N ALA A 444 -0.79 4.21 -9.14
CA ALA A 444 0.19 3.51 -9.96
C ALA A 444 -0.39 3.29 -11.36
N HIS A 445 0.47 3.32 -12.38
CA HIS A 445 0.10 3.10 -13.77
C HIS A 445 1.12 2.20 -14.47
N ALA A 446 0.66 1.33 -15.36
CA ALA A 446 1.55 0.54 -16.21
C ALA A 446 1.66 1.14 -17.61
N LYS A 447 2.85 1.08 -18.20
CA LYS A 447 2.99 1.25 -19.66
C LYS A 447 2.28 0.11 -20.38
N GLU A 448 1.76 0.41 -21.57
CA GLU A 448 0.98 -0.54 -22.39
C GLU A 448 1.70 -1.88 -22.62
N ALA A 449 3.04 -1.85 -22.72
CA ALA A 449 3.86 -3.06 -22.88
C ALA A 449 3.83 -3.98 -21.65
N LEU A 450 3.84 -3.43 -20.43
CA LEU A 450 3.74 -4.22 -19.19
C LEU A 450 2.31 -4.75 -19.00
N ALA A 451 1.30 -3.97 -19.38
CA ALA A 451 -0.11 -4.38 -19.26
C ALA A 451 -0.49 -5.59 -20.14
N LYS A 452 0.33 -5.93 -21.16
CA LYS A 452 0.12 -7.10 -22.03
C LYS A 452 0.64 -8.41 -21.45
N ASP A 453 1.49 -8.37 -20.42
CA ASP A 453 1.98 -9.55 -19.70
C ASP A 453 1.31 -9.62 -18.32
N THR A 454 0.29 -10.47 -18.20
CA THR A 454 -0.52 -10.60 -16.99
C THR A 454 0.30 -10.97 -15.76
N ALA A 455 1.28 -11.88 -15.89
CA ALA A 455 2.08 -12.33 -14.75
C ALA A 455 3.07 -11.25 -14.30
N ALA A 456 3.73 -10.57 -15.24
CA ALA A 456 4.61 -9.46 -14.92
C ALA A 456 3.83 -8.26 -14.36
N PHE A 457 2.61 -8.00 -14.87
CA PHE A 457 1.73 -6.97 -14.38
C PHE A 457 1.23 -7.26 -12.95
N GLU A 458 0.78 -8.49 -12.67
CA GLU A 458 0.36 -8.90 -11.32
C GLU A 458 1.52 -8.77 -10.33
N LYS A 459 2.71 -9.26 -10.68
CA LYS A 459 3.90 -9.12 -9.84
C LYS A 459 4.28 -7.65 -9.61
N ALA A 460 4.21 -6.81 -10.64
CA ALA A 460 4.49 -5.38 -10.52
C ALA A 460 3.44 -4.66 -9.66
N LEU A 461 2.18 -5.10 -9.73
CA LEU A 461 1.11 -4.59 -8.89
C LEU A 461 1.33 -4.99 -7.43
N GLU A 462 1.77 -6.22 -7.15
CA GLU A 462 2.13 -6.65 -5.78
C GLU A 462 3.35 -5.91 -5.22
N SER A 463 4.32 -5.57 -6.08
CA SER A 463 5.52 -4.83 -5.71
C SER A 463 5.32 -3.31 -5.66
N SER A 464 4.16 -2.79 -6.08
CA SER A 464 3.83 -1.36 -6.08
C SER A 464 3.58 -0.82 -4.67
N GLN A 465 4.65 -0.70 -3.89
CA GLN A 465 4.61 -0.37 -2.47
C GLN A 465 5.03 1.08 -2.26
N TYR A 466 4.16 1.84 -1.60
CA TYR A 466 4.55 3.04 -0.87
C TYR A 466 4.90 2.63 0.55
N LYS A 467 5.95 3.22 1.11
CA LYS A 467 6.34 3.00 2.50
C LYS A 467 6.62 4.30 3.25
N GLY A 468 6.06 4.43 4.44
CA GLY A 468 6.40 5.51 5.35
C GLY A 468 5.28 5.88 6.31
N LYS A 469 5.47 6.97 7.07
CA LYS A 469 4.46 7.45 8.02
C LYS A 469 3.43 8.30 7.29
N ILE A 470 2.15 8.08 7.55
CA ILE A 470 1.04 8.89 7.05
C ILE A 470 0.43 9.67 8.22
N THR A 471 0.50 10.99 8.15
CA THR A 471 -0.15 11.89 9.10
C THR A 471 -1.13 12.81 8.38
N ALA A 472 -2.36 12.95 8.88
CA ALA A 472 -3.31 13.90 8.34
C ALA A 472 -4.18 14.57 9.42
N ASP A 473 -4.44 15.87 9.24
CA ASP A 473 -5.28 16.65 10.16
C ASP A 473 -6.24 17.61 9.45
N ASN A 474 -7.10 18.29 10.23
CA ASN A 474 -7.95 19.41 9.81
C ASN A 474 -8.76 19.13 8.54
N GLY A 475 -9.46 17.99 8.50
CA GLY A 475 -10.32 17.59 7.40
C GLY A 475 -9.59 17.19 6.12
N SER A 476 -8.28 16.97 6.16
CA SER A 476 -7.49 16.53 4.99
C SER A 476 -7.84 15.11 4.57
N LYS A 477 -7.68 14.81 3.28
CA LYS A 477 -8.02 13.52 2.68
C LYS A 477 -6.81 12.94 1.94
N ILE A 478 -6.55 11.66 2.17
CA ILE A 478 -5.55 10.88 1.43
C ILE A 478 -6.27 9.70 0.80
N ASP A 479 -6.19 9.56 -0.51
CA ASP A 479 -6.76 8.45 -1.27
C ASP A 479 -5.61 7.64 -1.90
N SER A 480 -5.48 6.37 -1.55
CA SER A 480 -4.51 5.47 -2.15
C SER A 480 -5.21 4.47 -3.07
N ASN A 481 -4.90 4.54 -4.36
CA ASN A 481 -5.28 3.55 -5.36
C ASN A 481 -4.19 2.48 -5.55
N LEU A 482 -3.19 2.44 -4.66
CA LEU A 482 -2.18 1.39 -4.64
C LEU A 482 -2.78 0.10 -4.06
N SER A 483 -2.34 -1.03 -4.58
CA SER A 483 -2.69 -2.38 -4.13
C SER A 483 -2.21 -2.67 -2.70
N ASN A 484 -1.03 -2.18 -2.34
CA ASN A 484 -0.43 -2.37 -1.02
C ASN A 484 0.33 -1.11 -0.61
N ILE A 485 0.12 -0.67 0.63
CA ILE A 485 0.91 0.38 1.27
C ILE A 485 1.45 -0.12 2.62
N THR A 486 2.72 0.15 2.92
CA THR A 486 3.32 -0.16 4.22
C THR A 486 3.43 1.13 5.04
N ALA A 487 2.53 1.34 6.01
CA ALA A 487 2.47 2.64 6.68
C ALA A 487 1.97 2.59 8.12
N SER A 488 2.59 3.41 8.98
CA SER A 488 1.94 3.83 10.22
C SER A 488 1.00 5.00 9.94
N VAL A 489 -0.13 5.05 10.62
CA VAL A 489 -1.21 6.01 10.35
C VAL A 489 -1.52 6.85 11.59
N ASP A 490 -1.53 8.17 11.45
CA ASP A 490 -1.98 9.13 12.47
C ASP A 490 -2.97 10.14 11.85
N LEU A 491 -4.26 9.98 12.14
CA LEU A 491 -5.33 10.81 11.61
C LEU A 491 -6.05 11.55 12.74
N LYS A 492 -6.27 12.86 12.56
CA LYS A 492 -7.03 13.66 13.52
C LYS A 492 -7.90 14.75 12.88
N GLY A 493 -8.81 15.33 13.66
CA GLY A 493 -9.53 16.55 13.25
C GLY A 493 -10.35 16.40 11.97
N GLY A 494 -11.00 15.26 11.76
CA GLY A 494 -11.84 15.00 10.58
C GLY A 494 -11.09 14.45 9.36
N ALA A 495 -9.80 14.14 9.50
CA ALA A 495 -8.97 13.64 8.40
C ALA A 495 -9.34 12.20 8.00
N LYS A 496 -9.09 11.86 6.73
CA LYS A 496 -9.44 10.54 6.16
C LYS A 496 -8.31 9.93 5.36
N LEU A 497 -8.08 8.63 5.59
CA LEU A 497 -7.29 7.78 4.69
C LEU A 497 -8.22 6.74 4.08
N ASN A 498 -8.29 6.71 2.75
CA ASN A 498 -9.04 5.71 2.00
C ASN A 498 -8.05 4.92 1.14
N VAL A 499 -7.96 3.62 1.39
CA VAL A 499 -7.26 2.70 0.48
C VAL A 499 -8.32 2.03 -0.39
N ALA A 500 -8.08 1.96 -1.70
CA ALA A 500 -9.02 1.43 -2.68
C ALA A 500 -9.55 0.04 -2.31
N ASN A 501 -10.73 -0.30 -2.83
CA ASN A 501 -11.37 -1.57 -2.52
C ASN A 501 -10.48 -2.75 -2.94
N GLY A 502 -10.21 -3.68 -2.01
CA GLY A 502 -9.24 -4.77 -2.21
C GLY A 502 -7.78 -4.41 -1.89
N GLY A 503 -7.46 -3.12 -1.65
CA GLY A 503 -6.13 -2.69 -1.25
C GLY A 503 -5.78 -3.04 0.20
N ILE A 504 -4.50 -3.22 0.46
CA ILE A 504 -3.93 -3.68 1.73
C ILE A 504 -3.14 -2.56 2.40
N LEU A 505 -3.33 -2.38 3.71
CA LEU A 505 -2.44 -1.61 4.57
C LEU A 505 -1.59 -2.57 5.41
N THR A 506 -0.29 -2.58 5.16
CA THR A 506 0.68 -3.40 5.89
C THR A 506 1.31 -2.59 7.03
N LEU A 507 1.32 -3.17 8.22
CA LEU A 507 2.03 -2.70 9.41
C LEU A 507 3.23 -3.61 9.63
N LYS A 508 4.43 -3.03 9.62
CA LYS A 508 5.70 -3.78 9.67
C LYS A 508 6.80 -2.96 10.32
N ASP A 509 7.75 -3.62 10.98
CA ASP A 509 8.92 -2.99 11.59
C ASP A 509 8.54 -1.79 12.49
N SER A 510 9.08 -0.60 12.24
CA SER A 510 8.75 0.64 12.95
C SER A 510 7.46 1.32 12.48
N LEU A 511 6.77 0.78 11.48
CA LEU A 511 5.51 1.28 10.91
C LEU A 511 4.33 0.48 11.46
N ASN A 512 4.24 0.41 12.78
CA ASN A 512 3.40 -0.53 13.54
C ASN A 512 2.30 0.17 14.38
N SER A 513 1.84 1.35 13.95
CA SER A 513 0.88 2.15 14.72
C SER A 513 -0.26 2.71 13.89
N ILE A 514 -1.47 2.70 14.46
CA ILE A 514 -2.64 3.41 13.96
C ILE A 514 -3.24 4.25 15.10
N ASN A 515 -3.25 5.57 14.92
CA ASN A 515 -3.84 6.54 15.83
C ASN A 515 -4.94 7.32 15.10
N LEU A 516 -6.16 7.30 15.61
CA LEU A 516 -7.32 7.98 15.06
C LEU A 516 -8.03 8.76 16.18
N SER A 517 -8.18 10.08 16.01
CA SER A 517 -8.84 10.94 16.99
C SER A 517 -9.72 12.02 16.36
N GLY A 518 -10.72 12.50 17.10
CA GLY A 518 -11.67 13.52 16.66
C GLY A 518 -12.82 13.03 15.77
N ALA A 519 -13.91 13.80 15.79
CA ALA A 519 -15.12 13.51 15.03
C ALA A 519 -14.87 13.52 13.51
N ASN A 520 -15.56 12.64 12.79
CA ASN A 520 -15.46 12.46 11.33
C ASN A 520 -14.08 12.00 10.79
N THR A 521 -13.10 11.78 11.67
CA THR A 521 -11.85 11.12 11.31
C THR A 521 -12.12 9.67 10.93
N ALA A 522 -11.56 9.19 9.82
CA ALA A 522 -11.84 7.84 9.34
C ALA A 522 -10.63 7.17 8.67
N LEU A 523 -10.39 5.91 9.03
CA LEU A 523 -9.58 4.98 8.26
C LEU A 523 -10.51 4.03 7.52
N ASN A 524 -10.44 4.01 6.19
CA ASN A 524 -11.23 3.11 5.34
C ASN A 524 -10.27 2.20 4.57
N VAL A 525 -10.26 0.92 4.91
CA VAL A 525 -9.35 -0.07 4.33
C VAL A 525 -10.05 -1.43 4.23
N GLY A 526 -9.77 -2.19 3.17
CA GLY A 526 -10.29 -3.56 3.07
C GLY A 526 -9.63 -4.48 4.09
N THR A 527 -8.30 -4.58 3.99
CA THR A 527 -7.49 -5.49 4.81
C THR A 527 -6.30 -4.76 5.43
N ILE A 528 -6.08 -4.97 6.72
CA ILE A 528 -4.84 -4.63 7.42
C ILE A 528 -4.04 -5.91 7.65
N VAL A 529 -2.74 -5.88 7.37
CA VAL A 529 -1.81 -6.96 7.69
C VAL A 529 -0.78 -6.47 8.71
N ALA A 530 -0.81 -7.03 9.92
CA ALA A 530 0.25 -6.89 10.91
C ALA A 530 1.29 -8.01 10.68
N GLU A 531 2.39 -7.68 10.01
CA GLU A 531 3.40 -8.66 9.60
C GLU A 531 4.57 -8.70 10.58
N LYS A 532 4.82 -9.86 11.20
CA LYS A 532 6.01 -10.15 12.04
C LYS A 532 6.23 -9.14 13.17
N LEU A 533 5.17 -8.54 13.69
CA LEU A 533 5.25 -7.51 14.73
C LEU A 533 5.48 -8.13 16.12
N GLN A 534 6.19 -7.39 16.97
CA GLN A 534 6.33 -7.67 18.41
C GLN A 534 5.49 -6.71 19.26
N ASN A 535 5.08 -5.59 18.67
CA ASN A 535 4.32 -4.53 19.29
C ASN A 535 3.41 -3.88 18.24
N LEU A 536 2.22 -3.49 18.67
CA LEU A 536 1.21 -2.86 17.83
C LEU A 536 0.50 -1.78 18.65
N THR A 537 0.49 -0.55 18.14
CA THR A 537 -0.23 0.56 18.79
C THR A 537 -1.53 0.82 18.05
N LEU A 538 -2.67 0.60 18.69
CA LEU A 538 -4.01 0.90 18.14
C LEU A 538 -4.79 1.84 19.05
N ASN A 539 -4.87 3.11 18.69
CA ASN A 539 -5.62 4.11 19.43
C ASN A 539 -6.73 4.69 18.54
N VAL A 540 -7.99 4.35 18.83
CA VAL A 540 -9.16 4.97 18.19
C VAL A 540 -10.01 5.61 19.29
N THR A 541 -10.14 6.93 19.26
CA THR A 541 -10.84 7.75 20.27
C THR A 541 -11.86 8.69 19.62
N ASP A 542 -12.65 9.38 20.45
CA ASP A 542 -13.53 10.50 20.07
C ASP A 542 -14.47 10.25 18.89
N ASN A 543 -15.03 9.04 18.81
CA ASN A 543 -15.93 8.58 17.74
C ASN A 543 -15.29 8.56 16.35
N ALA A 544 -13.97 8.47 16.25
CA ALA A 544 -13.29 8.19 14.99
C ALA A 544 -13.72 6.83 14.42
N LYS A 545 -13.80 6.74 13.08
CA LYS A 545 -14.30 5.56 12.37
C LYS A 545 -13.14 4.68 11.92
N PHE A 546 -13.13 3.43 12.38
CA PHE A 546 -12.20 2.40 11.96
C PHE A 546 -12.94 1.41 11.07
N ASN A 547 -13.01 1.70 9.77
CA ASN A 547 -13.78 0.92 8.80
C ASN A 547 -12.85 -0.08 8.11
N VAL A 548 -12.72 -1.25 8.74
CA VAL A 548 -11.82 -2.33 8.29
C VAL A 548 -12.58 -3.64 8.24
N THR A 549 -12.48 -4.36 7.12
CA THR A 549 -13.13 -5.66 6.96
C THR A 549 -12.29 -6.75 7.61
N ASN A 550 -11.03 -6.88 7.22
CA ASN A 550 -10.12 -7.92 7.70
C ASN A 550 -8.92 -7.31 8.43
N PHE A 551 -8.62 -7.82 9.61
CA PHE A 551 -7.37 -7.57 10.31
C PHE A 551 -6.59 -8.88 10.42
N VAL A 552 -5.45 -8.99 9.75
CA VAL A 552 -4.66 -10.21 9.64
C VAL A 552 -3.37 -10.05 10.43
N PHE A 553 -3.13 -10.95 11.38
CA PHE A 553 -1.86 -11.13 12.06
C PHE A 553 -1.10 -12.25 11.37
N LYS A 554 0.07 -11.93 10.84
CA LYS A 554 0.90 -12.83 10.06
C LYS A 554 2.25 -13.00 10.73
N SER A 555 2.45 -14.15 11.40
CA SER A 555 3.56 -14.37 12.33
C SER A 555 3.66 -13.28 13.41
N GLY A 556 4.73 -13.33 14.23
CA GLY A 556 4.96 -12.34 15.29
C GLY A 556 4.20 -12.64 16.58
N SER A 557 4.43 -11.81 17.60
CA SER A 557 3.81 -11.93 18.91
C SER A 557 3.32 -10.56 19.37
N VAL A 558 2.02 -10.35 19.41
CA VAL A 558 1.41 -9.05 19.70
C VAL A 558 0.50 -9.12 20.92
N GLU A 559 0.72 -8.23 21.87
CA GLU A 559 -0.24 -7.96 22.94
C GLU A 559 -1.00 -6.67 22.61
N ALA A 560 -2.34 -6.72 22.64
CA ALA A 560 -3.19 -5.58 22.36
C ALA A 560 -4.33 -5.47 23.38
N GLN A 561 -4.70 -4.24 23.73
CA GLN A 561 -5.81 -3.97 24.64
C GLN A 561 -7.18 -4.24 24.02
N LYS A 562 -7.28 -4.09 22.69
CA LYS A 562 -8.50 -4.23 21.90
C LYS A 562 -8.17 -4.48 20.44
N PHE A 563 -9.05 -5.17 19.74
CA PHE A 563 -9.00 -5.31 18.28
C PHE A 563 -10.15 -4.56 17.63
N TYR A 564 -9.95 -4.22 16.36
CA TYR A 564 -10.93 -3.56 15.52
C TYR A 564 -11.06 -4.32 14.20
N GLY A 565 -12.21 -4.21 13.55
CA GLY A 565 -12.50 -4.85 12.27
C GLY A 565 -13.83 -5.59 12.29
N GLN A 566 -14.10 -6.38 11.26
CA GLN A 566 -15.21 -7.35 11.27
C GLN A 566 -14.68 -8.78 11.47
N ASN A 567 -13.54 -9.08 10.83
CA ASN A 567 -12.86 -10.36 10.89
C ASN A 567 -11.42 -10.18 11.36
N VAL A 568 -10.99 -11.00 12.32
CA VAL A 568 -9.61 -11.09 12.79
C VAL A 568 -9.06 -12.45 12.38
N TRP A 569 -7.93 -12.45 11.68
CA TRP A 569 -7.27 -13.65 11.16
C TRP A 569 -5.88 -13.77 11.78
N LEU A 570 -5.52 -14.96 12.24
CA LEU A 570 -4.17 -15.30 12.68
C LEU A 570 -3.64 -16.41 11.79
N GLN A 571 -2.45 -16.20 11.22
CA GLN A 571 -1.83 -17.11 10.27
C GLN A 571 -0.32 -17.19 10.48
N GLU A 572 0.29 -18.24 9.93
CA GLU A 572 1.75 -18.44 9.89
C GLU A 572 2.43 -18.30 11.27
N GLY A 573 1.86 -18.95 12.29
CA GLY A 573 2.41 -18.96 13.64
C GLY A 573 2.28 -17.64 14.39
N ALA A 574 1.26 -16.82 14.09
CA ALA A 574 1.00 -15.59 14.83
C ALA A 574 0.57 -15.90 16.27
N SER A 575 1.11 -15.15 17.23
CA SER A 575 0.71 -15.20 18.63
C SER A 575 0.08 -13.87 19.03
N VAL A 576 -1.18 -13.89 19.47
CA VAL A 576 -1.92 -12.68 19.82
C VAL A 576 -2.53 -12.81 21.21
N THR A 577 -2.30 -11.81 22.05
CA THR A 577 -2.86 -11.74 23.41
C THR A 577 -3.76 -10.51 23.57
N LEU A 578 -5.02 -10.73 23.93
CA LEU A 578 -5.96 -9.67 24.31
C LEU A 578 -5.84 -9.36 25.80
N SER A 579 -5.25 -8.21 26.13
CA SER A 579 -4.94 -7.83 27.52
C SER A 579 -6.07 -7.08 28.22
N GLY A 580 -6.88 -6.32 27.48
CA GLY A 580 -7.93 -5.44 28.04
C GLY A 580 -9.22 -6.13 28.48
N GLY A 581 -9.38 -7.43 28.18
CA GLY A 581 -10.61 -8.18 28.49
C GLY A 581 -11.85 -7.73 27.72
N GLY A 582 -13.02 -8.14 28.21
CA GLY A 582 -14.31 -7.67 27.70
C GLY A 582 -14.87 -8.50 26.55
N THR A 583 -15.35 -7.83 25.51
CA THR A 583 -16.12 -8.41 24.40
C THR A 583 -15.29 -8.58 23.13
N ILE A 584 -15.18 -9.81 22.63
CA ILE A 584 -14.77 -10.12 21.26
C ILE A 584 -15.98 -9.87 20.36
N ALA A 585 -16.05 -8.69 19.77
CA ALA A 585 -17.13 -8.27 18.88
C ALA A 585 -16.91 -8.67 17.40
N HIS A 586 -15.91 -9.52 17.12
CA HIS A 586 -15.41 -9.83 15.79
C HIS A 586 -15.51 -11.32 15.49
N ASN A 587 -15.54 -11.68 14.21
CA ASN A 587 -15.25 -13.07 13.83
C ASN A 587 -13.75 -13.32 14.02
N LEU A 588 -13.40 -14.48 14.56
CA LEU A 588 -12.03 -14.86 14.86
C LEU A 588 -11.68 -16.16 14.14
N TYR A 589 -10.64 -16.10 13.31
CA TYR A 589 -10.13 -17.21 12.53
C TYR A 589 -8.66 -17.42 12.89
N ILE A 590 -8.32 -18.61 13.37
CA ILE A 590 -6.99 -18.93 13.86
C ILE A 590 -6.50 -20.17 13.14
N ASP A 591 -5.43 -20.04 12.36
CA ASP A 591 -4.87 -21.14 11.58
C ASP A 591 -3.34 -21.03 11.45
N GLY A 592 -2.70 -21.99 10.79
CA GLY A 592 -1.27 -21.97 10.50
C GLY A 592 -0.41 -22.08 11.75
N LYS A 593 -0.83 -22.90 12.72
CA LYS A 593 -0.16 -23.08 14.04
C LYS A 593 -0.14 -21.81 14.90
N SER A 594 -1.14 -20.94 14.73
CA SER A 594 -1.24 -19.69 15.45
C SER A 594 -1.90 -19.85 16.82
N SER A 595 -1.71 -18.87 17.71
CA SER A 595 -2.31 -18.87 19.04
C SER A 595 -2.99 -17.55 19.36
N PHE A 596 -4.24 -17.62 19.82
CA PHE A 596 -4.95 -16.49 20.41
C PHE A 596 -5.13 -16.74 21.91
N SER A 597 -4.81 -15.77 22.74
CA SER A 597 -5.02 -15.85 24.18
C SER A 597 -5.61 -14.57 24.77
N THR A 598 -6.20 -14.67 25.96
CA THR A 598 -6.66 -13.50 26.73
C THR A 598 -6.05 -13.50 28.12
N ASN A 599 -5.69 -12.31 28.64
CA ASN A 599 -5.21 -12.19 30.02
C ASN A 599 -6.35 -12.36 31.04
N PRO A 600 -7.55 -11.79 30.84
CA PRO A 600 -8.64 -11.97 31.78
C PRO A 600 -9.22 -13.38 31.73
N ASN A 601 -9.68 -13.83 32.90
CA ASN A 601 -10.28 -15.15 33.08
C ASN A 601 -11.72 -15.22 32.59
N ASP A 602 -12.36 -14.11 32.23
CA ASP A 602 -13.71 -14.11 31.66
C ASP A 602 -13.73 -13.20 30.42
N VAL A 603 -14.22 -13.74 29.31
CA VAL A 603 -14.31 -13.05 28.01
C VAL A 603 -15.66 -13.33 27.39
N LEU A 604 -16.25 -12.31 26.77
CA LEU A 604 -17.53 -12.41 26.07
C LEU A 604 -17.30 -12.49 24.57
N LEU A 605 -17.77 -13.53 23.90
CA LEU A 605 -17.93 -13.56 22.44
C LEU A 605 -19.30 -12.99 22.09
N GLY A 606 -19.32 -11.92 21.30
CA GLY A 606 -20.57 -11.26 20.89
C GLY A 606 -21.51 -12.21 20.13
N GLY A 607 -22.81 -11.93 20.16
CA GLY A 607 -23.82 -12.75 19.48
C GLY A 607 -23.64 -12.73 17.97
N GLY A 608 -23.93 -13.86 17.32
CA GLY A 608 -23.84 -13.99 15.86
C GLY A 608 -22.40 -13.97 15.32
N LYS A 609 -21.40 -14.27 16.15
CA LYS A 609 -19.99 -14.30 15.75
C LYS A 609 -19.50 -15.73 15.51
N LYS A 610 -18.44 -15.85 14.72
CA LYS A 610 -17.75 -17.11 14.44
C LYS A 610 -16.36 -17.14 15.08
N LEU A 611 -16.06 -18.21 15.81
CA LEU A 611 -14.72 -18.60 16.25
C LEU A 611 -14.34 -19.88 15.50
N SER A 612 -13.27 -19.84 14.71
CA SER A 612 -12.78 -20.96 13.92
C SER A 612 -11.31 -21.22 14.23
N ILE A 613 -10.97 -22.46 14.59
CA ILE A 613 -9.62 -22.86 14.98
C ILE A 613 -9.17 -24.05 14.13
N GLY A 614 -8.28 -23.79 13.18
CA GLY A 614 -7.77 -24.75 12.20
C GLY A 614 -6.38 -25.30 12.54
N GLY A 615 -6.04 -26.47 11.98
CA GLY A 615 -4.73 -27.10 12.11
C GLY A 615 -4.24 -27.29 13.55
N GLU A 616 -2.95 -27.07 13.82
CA GLU A 616 -2.37 -27.17 15.19
C GLU A 616 -2.53 -25.87 16.01
N SER A 617 -3.53 -25.06 15.68
CA SER A 617 -3.72 -23.74 16.29
C SER A 617 -4.47 -23.78 17.63
N THR A 618 -4.35 -22.73 18.43
CA THR A 618 -4.89 -22.69 19.80
C THR A 618 -5.68 -21.41 20.07
N PHE A 619 -6.86 -21.54 20.68
CA PHE A 619 -7.57 -20.45 21.36
C PHE A 619 -7.57 -20.70 22.86
N LYS A 620 -7.29 -19.68 23.67
CA LYS A 620 -7.13 -19.80 25.12
C LYS A 620 -7.74 -18.64 25.88
N VAL A 621 -8.49 -18.91 26.95
CA VAL A 621 -9.01 -17.87 27.86
C VAL A 621 -8.38 -18.02 29.24
N GLY A 622 -7.77 -16.97 29.78
CA GLY A 622 -7.30 -16.95 31.18
C GLY A 622 -6.32 -18.08 31.52
N SER A 623 -5.30 -18.28 30.68
CA SER A 623 -4.40 -19.43 30.77
C SER A 623 -5.09 -20.81 30.72
N GLY A 624 -6.25 -20.90 30.06
CA GLY A 624 -6.99 -22.15 29.81
C GLY A 624 -8.01 -22.45 30.91
N ASN A 625 -8.01 -21.64 31.97
CA ASN A 625 -8.88 -21.80 33.14
C ASN A 625 -10.06 -20.81 33.15
N GLY A 626 -10.23 -20.02 32.08
CA GLY A 626 -11.24 -18.97 32.00
C GLY A 626 -12.58 -19.38 31.38
N THR A 627 -13.56 -18.47 31.48
CA THR A 627 -14.90 -18.57 30.91
C THR A 627 -15.00 -17.84 29.57
N LEU A 628 -15.45 -18.54 28.54
CA LEU A 628 -15.98 -17.94 27.32
C LEU A 628 -17.50 -17.77 27.47
N SER A 629 -17.97 -16.54 27.51
CA SER A 629 -19.39 -16.20 27.61
C SER A 629 -19.98 -15.85 26.24
N VAL A 630 -21.29 -16.03 26.06
CA VAL A 630 -22.10 -15.54 24.91
C VAL A 630 -23.42 -15.01 25.47
N ASN A 631 -23.81 -13.77 25.13
CA ASN A 631 -24.93 -13.10 25.79
C ASN A 631 -25.85 -12.26 24.88
N GLU A 632 -25.82 -12.47 23.57
CA GLU A 632 -26.57 -11.69 22.58
C GLU A 632 -27.30 -12.62 21.59
N SER A 633 -28.34 -12.09 20.92
CA SER A 633 -29.10 -12.84 19.91
C SER A 633 -28.27 -13.06 18.63
N GLY A 634 -28.63 -14.11 17.89
CA GLY A 634 -27.91 -14.56 16.69
C GLY A 634 -27.21 -15.90 16.89
N GLU A 635 -26.96 -16.60 15.78
CA GLU A 635 -26.30 -17.92 15.81
C GLU A 635 -24.80 -17.73 15.95
N THR A 636 -24.28 -18.07 17.13
CA THR A 636 -22.84 -18.02 17.42
C THR A 636 -22.22 -19.37 17.11
N ILE A 637 -21.11 -19.39 16.37
CA ILE A 637 -20.49 -20.62 15.88
C ILE A 637 -19.07 -20.74 16.46
N ILE A 638 -18.76 -21.86 17.09
CA ILE A 638 -17.43 -22.23 17.60
C ILE A 638 -17.03 -23.52 16.88
N GLN A 639 -15.94 -23.50 16.13
CA GLN A 639 -15.48 -24.62 15.31
C GLN A 639 -14.00 -24.89 15.56
N THR A 640 -13.67 -26.17 15.71
CA THR A 640 -12.30 -26.65 15.82
C THR A 640 -12.06 -27.79 14.84
N GLU A 641 -10.99 -27.72 14.07
CA GLU A 641 -10.49 -28.86 13.29
C GLU A 641 -9.73 -29.87 14.17
N ILE A 642 -9.57 -31.09 13.68
CA ILE A 642 -8.78 -32.11 14.35
C ILE A 642 -7.31 -31.67 14.48
N GLY A 643 -6.78 -31.74 15.71
CA GLY A 643 -5.43 -31.26 16.06
C GLY A 643 -5.40 -29.86 16.69
N SER A 644 -6.44 -29.06 16.52
CA SER A 644 -6.53 -27.73 17.13
C SER A 644 -6.96 -27.81 18.60
N LYS A 645 -6.85 -26.69 19.33
CA LYS A 645 -7.13 -26.63 20.78
C LYS A 645 -8.06 -25.48 21.14
N LEU A 646 -9.22 -25.80 21.73
CA LEU A 646 -10.10 -24.82 22.38
C LEU A 646 -9.90 -24.87 23.89
N GLU A 647 -8.98 -24.07 24.43
CA GLU A 647 -8.59 -24.06 25.85
C GLU A 647 -9.44 -23.09 26.68
N ILE A 648 -10.59 -23.57 27.13
CA ILE A 648 -11.51 -22.86 28.03
C ILE A 648 -11.92 -23.76 29.20
N ASN A 649 -12.13 -23.21 30.38
CA ASN A 649 -12.69 -23.97 31.51
C ASN A 649 -14.22 -24.03 31.42
N LYS A 650 -14.84 -22.98 30.89
CA LYS A 650 -16.30 -22.86 30.88
C LYS A 650 -16.80 -22.13 29.63
N LEU A 651 -17.85 -22.67 29.03
CA LEU A 651 -18.73 -21.99 28.08
C LEU A 651 -20.00 -21.56 28.81
N LEU A 652 -20.27 -20.25 28.87
CA LEU A 652 -21.43 -19.66 29.52
C LEU A 652 -22.36 -19.03 28.48
N ALA A 653 -23.49 -19.67 28.17
CA ALA A 653 -24.51 -19.12 27.26
C ALA A 653 -25.64 -18.45 28.06
N GLN A 654 -25.96 -17.20 27.75
CA GLN A 654 -26.92 -16.38 28.49
C GLN A 654 -27.85 -15.59 27.57
N LYS A 655 -28.92 -15.03 28.11
CA LYS A 655 -29.84 -14.10 27.41
C LYS A 655 -30.42 -14.65 26.09
N GLY A 656 -30.82 -15.91 26.08
CA GLY A 656 -31.42 -16.54 24.90
C GLY A 656 -30.46 -16.84 23.75
N SER A 657 -29.15 -16.92 24.02
CA SER A 657 -28.12 -17.18 23.01
C SER A 657 -28.30 -18.56 22.36
N LYS A 658 -28.00 -18.66 21.06
CA LYS A 658 -27.87 -19.93 20.34
C LYS A 658 -26.40 -20.15 19.96
N VAL A 659 -25.77 -21.16 20.54
CA VAL A 659 -24.34 -21.45 20.36
C VAL A 659 -24.17 -22.82 19.71
N TYR A 660 -23.48 -22.88 18.57
CA TYR A 660 -23.15 -24.11 17.87
C TYR A 660 -21.66 -24.40 18.04
N VAL A 661 -21.34 -25.52 18.67
CA VAL A 661 -19.97 -25.98 18.96
C VAL A 661 -19.71 -27.23 18.12
N SER A 662 -18.77 -27.10 17.18
CA SER A 662 -18.31 -28.21 16.36
C SER A 662 -16.87 -28.55 16.74
N LEU A 663 -16.71 -29.65 17.46
CA LEU A 663 -15.42 -30.19 17.90
C LEU A 663 -14.90 -31.21 16.91
N ASP A 664 -13.58 -31.24 16.72
CA ASP A 664 -12.86 -32.22 15.90
C ASP A 664 -13.43 -32.39 14.47
N LEU A 665 -13.69 -31.28 13.77
CA LEU A 665 -14.03 -31.34 12.34
C LEU A 665 -12.85 -31.84 11.52
N ASP A 666 -13.11 -32.64 10.49
CA ASP A 666 -12.10 -32.95 9.48
C ASP A 666 -11.69 -31.67 8.75
N LYS A 667 -10.40 -31.57 8.39
CA LYS A 667 -9.87 -30.43 7.62
C LYS A 667 -10.60 -30.38 6.27
N VAL A 668 -11.11 -29.20 5.90
CA VAL A 668 -11.87 -29.01 4.65
C VAL A 668 -10.97 -29.09 3.40
N GLU A 669 -9.65 -28.93 3.58
CA GLU A 669 -8.68 -29.12 2.50
C GLU A 669 -8.15 -30.55 2.44
N VAL A 670 -8.45 -31.22 1.33
CA VAL A 670 -7.87 -32.51 0.94
C VAL A 670 -6.39 -32.29 0.64
N GLU A 671 -5.54 -32.40 1.66
CA GLU A 671 -4.13 -32.65 1.42
C GLU A 671 -4.01 -33.97 0.65
N LYS A 672 -3.31 -33.91 -0.49
CA LYS A 672 -2.99 -35.10 -1.30
C LYS A 672 -2.37 -36.14 -0.38
N ALA A 673 -2.99 -37.31 -0.37
CA ALA A 673 -2.59 -38.46 0.42
C ALA A 673 -1.22 -38.99 -0.05
N ASP A 674 -0.13 -38.42 0.46
CA ASP A 674 1.23 -38.95 0.28
C ASP A 674 2.04 -39.03 1.59
N SER A 675 1.40 -38.91 2.76
CA SER A 675 2.05 -39.26 4.03
C SER A 675 1.23 -40.27 4.83
N VAL A 676 1.84 -41.43 5.06
CA VAL A 676 1.34 -42.55 5.89
C VAL A 676 1.57 -42.26 7.39
N ASP A 677 1.72 -41.00 7.78
CA ASP A 677 2.04 -40.63 9.15
C ASP A 677 0.79 -40.27 9.95
N LYS A 678 0.52 -41.09 10.96
CA LYS A 678 -0.45 -40.92 12.08
C LYS A 678 -1.69 -40.09 11.74
N LYS A 679 -2.82 -40.80 11.56
CA LYS A 679 -4.16 -40.20 11.56
C LYS A 679 -4.26 -39.16 12.70
N PRO A 680 -4.60 -37.89 12.42
CA PRO A 680 -4.60 -36.85 13.42
C PRO A 680 -5.52 -37.25 14.58
N VAL A 681 -5.04 -37.05 15.80
CA VAL A 681 -5.76 -37.43 17.03
C VAL A 681 -6.31 -36.16 17.67
N SER A 682 -7.57 -36.18 18.05
CA SER A 682 -8.21 -35.10 18.80
C SER A 682 -7.35 -34.65 19.98
N GLN A 683 -7.10 -33.34 20.06
CA GLN A 683 -6.44 -32.67 21.19
C GLN A 683 -7.46 -31.99 22.12
N GLN A 684 -8.75 -32.14 21.85
CA GLN A 684 -9.82 -31.46 22.59
C GLN A 684 -9.97 -32.07 23.98
N LYS A 685 -10.06 -31.20 24.99
CA LYS A 685 -10.48 -31.54 26.35
C LYS A 685 -11.91 -31.08 26.56
N ASN A 686 -12.58 -31.67 27.56
CA ASN A 686 -13.91 -31.20 27.93
C ASN A 686 -13.82 -29.87 28.68
N PHE A 687 -14.93 -29.13 28.69
CA PHE A 687 -15.10 -27.90 29.46
C PHE A 687 -16.49 -27.87 30.10
N ASN A 688 -16.67 -27.01 31.09
CA ASN A 688 -17.97 -26.78 31.70
C ASN A 688 -18.92 -26.11 30.71
N ILE A 689 -20.19 -26.51 30.65
CA ILE A 689 -21.22 -25.83 29.85
C ILE A 689 -22.33 -25.36 30.80
N ASP A 690 -22.61 -24.06 30.80
CA ASP A 690 -23.64 -23.44 31.62
C ASP A 690 -24.57 -22.60 30.72
N ALA A 691 -25.81 -23.05 30.53
CA ALA A 691 -26.80 -22.36 29.70
C ALA A 691 -27.92 -21.78 30.57
N LYS A 692 -28.16 -20.48 30.46
CA LYS A 692 -29.14 -19.75 31.29
C LYS A 692 -30.00 -18.79 30.46
N ALA A 693 -31.11 -18.36 31.04
CA ALA A 693 -32.09 -17.44 30.48
C ALA A 693 -32.54 -17.87 29.07
N GLY A 694 -33.02 -19.10 28.92
CA GLY A 694 -33.55 -19.64 27.66
C GLY A 694 -32.49 -19.92 26.57
N SER A 695 -31.22 -20.09 26.94
CA SER A 695 -30.14 -20.29 25.97
C SER A 695 -30.02 -21.73 25.51
N ASN A 696 -29.55 -21.93 24.28
CA ASN A 696 -29.37 -23.25 23.68
C ASN A 696 -27.93 -23.44 23.21
N VAL A 697 -27.29 -24.52 23.65
CA VAL A 697 -25.94 -24.89 23.22
C VAL A 697 -26.02 -26.20 22.45
N TYR A 698 -25.60 -26.21 21.20
CA TYR A 698 -25.56 -27.38 20.33
C TYR A 698 -24.11 -27.83 20.19
N VAL A 699 -23.82 -29.10 20.44
CA VAL A 699 -22.49 -29.67 20.35
C VAL A 699 -22.52 -30.88 19.43
N ASN A 700 -21.70 -30.91 18.39
CA ASN A 700 -21.73 -32.01 17.40
C ASN A 700 -21.37 -33.37 18.01
N VAL A 701 -20.31 -33.44 18.81
CA VAL A 701 -19.80 -34.67 19.44
C VAL A 701 -19.28 -34.33 20.83
N TRP A 702 -19.63 -35.15 21.82
CA TRP A 702 -19.12 -35.04 23.18
C TRP A 702 -18.68 -36.41 23.72
N ASP A 703 -17.44 -36.46 24.22
CA ASP A 703 -16.85 -37.66 24.81
C ASP A 703 -16.71 -37.49 26.32
N MET A 704 -17.50 -38.24 27.09
CA MET A 704 -17.52 -38.15 28.54
C MET A 704 -16.23 -38.65 29.20
N ASN A 705 -15.37 -39.37 28.46
CA ASN A 705 -14.07 -39.84 28.95
C ASN A 705 -12.95 -38.82 28.75
N ARG A 706 -13.20 -37.64 28.15
CA ARG A 706 -12.21 -36.56 28.06
C ARG A 706 -12.15 -35.80 29.38
N THR A 707 -10.95 -35.68 29.96
CA THR A 707 -10.68 -34.83 31.14
C THR A 707 -10.98 -33.36 30.87
N GLY A 708 -11.29 -32.60 31.92
CA GLY A 708 -11.30 -31.14 31.88
C GLY A 708 -9.91 -30.53 31.67
N PHE A 709 -9.86 -29.23 31.34
CA PHE A 709 -8.61 -28.50 31.17
C PHE A 709 -7.74 -28.46 32.43
N ASP A 710 -8.37 -28.32 33.59
CA ASP A 710 -7.76 -28.40 34.93
C ASP A 710 -7.39 -29.83 35.35
N GLY A 711 -7.59 -30.82 34.48
CA GLY A 711 -7.40 -32.24 34.78
C GLY A 711 -8.54 -32.86 35.60
N GLY A 712 -9.57 -32.07 35.93
CA GLY A 712 -10.71 -32.47 36.73
C GLY A 712 -11.93 -32.91 35.91
N ASN A 713 -13.06 -33.01 36.61
CA ASN A 713 -14.35 -33.28 36.00
C ASN A 713 -15.01 -31.98 35.51
N THR A 714 -15.73 -32.06 34.41
CA THR A 714 -16.53 -30.96 33.87
C THR A 714 -17.98 -31.05 34.30
N SER A 715 -18.68 -29.92 34.31
CA SER A 715 -20.06 -29.80 34.73
C SER A 715 -20.94 -29.28 33.59
N LEU A 716 -22.12 -29.87 33.48
CA LEU A 716 -23.16 -29.46 32.54
C LEU A 716 -24.33 -28.91 33.36
N LYS A 717 -24.70 -27.66 33.11
CA LYS A 717 -25.72 -26.92 33.86
C LYS A 717 -26.70 -26.21 32.92
N THR A 718 -27.99 -26.29 33.24
CA THR A 718 -29.02 -25.44 32.63
C THR A 718 -29.95 -24.87 33.69
N ASP A 719 -30.67 -23.80 33.39
CA ASP A 719 -31.90 -23.46 34.11
C ASP A 719 -33.10 -24.26 33.58
N THR A 720 -34.34 -23.83 33.85
CA THR A 720 -35.57 -24.51 33.40
C THR A 720 -35.79 -24.40 31.90
N ASP A 721 -35.43 -23.27 31.31
CA ASP A 721 -35.80 -22.91 29.94
C ASP A 721 -34.64 -23.09 28.94
N SER A 722 -33.44 -23.34 29.44
CA SER A 722 -32.23 -23.60 28.64
C SER A 722 -32.00 -25.09 28.41
N ARG A 723 -31.27 -25.42 27.33
CA ARG A 723 -30.97 -26.81 26.94
C ARG A 723 -29.58 -26.94 26.30
N ILE A 724 -28.93 -28.07 26.56
CA ILE A 724 -27.72 -28.50 25.86
C ILE A 724 -28.10 -29.66 24.93
N HIS A 725 -27.76 -29.53 23.66
CA HIS A 725 -28.07 -30.49 22.61
C HIS A 725 -26.77 -31.14 22.14
N PHE A 726 -26.71 -32.47 22.14
CA PHE A 726 -25.60 -33.23 21.61
C PHE A 726 -26.02 -33.91 20.30
N GLY A 727 -25.20 -33.83 19.26
CA GLY A 727 -25.34 -34.70 18.09
C GLY A 727 -25.03 -36.13 18.51
N ILE A 728 -23.77 -36.36 18.88
CA ILE A 728 -23.25 -37.63 19.38
C ILE A 728 -22.80 -37.45 20.82
N LEU A 729 -23.28 -38.29 21.73
CA LEU A 729 -22.79 -38.41 23.10
C LEU A 729 -22.20 -39.81 23.27
N LYS A 730 -20.93 -39.90 23.70
CA LYS A 730 -20.25 -41.18 23.91
C LYS A 730 -19.63 -41.31 25.29
N HIS A 731 -19.65 -42.54 25.81
CA HIS A 731 -18.96 -42.91 27.03
C HIS A 731 -18.57 -44.39 27.01
N ASP A 732 -17.29 -44.66 27.24
CA ASP A 732 -16.73 -45.96 27.59
C ASP A 732 -16.69 -46.07 29.12
N MET A 733 -17.55 -46.93 29.67
CA MET A 733 -17.72 -47.14 31.10
C MET A 733 -16.51 -47.83 31.75
N ALA A 734 -15.58 -48.38 30.96
CA ALA A 734 -14.31 -48.90 31.47
C ALA A 734 -13.32 -47.78 31.82
N LYS A 735 -13.58 -46.56 31.34
CA LYS A 735 -12.75 -45.37 31.59
C LYS A 735 -13.47 -44.44 32.56
N THR A 736 -12.70 -43.61 33.25
CA THR A 736 -13.25 -42.61 34.17
C THR A 736 -14.27 -41.71 33.46
N ASN A 737 -15.42 -41.52 34.08
CA ASN A 737 -16.37 -40.49 33.68
C ASN A 737 -15.89 -39.15 34.22
N HIS A 738 -15.54 -38.24 33.31
CA HIS A 738 -15.10 -36.90 33.65
C HIS A 738 -16.23 -35.88 33.67
N ILE A 739 -17.49 -36.31 33.71
CA ILE A 739 -18.65 -35.45 33.93
C ILE A 739 -19.08 -35.54 35.39
N THR A 740 -19.33 -34.37 36.00
CA THR A 740 -19.88 -34.26 37.35
C THR A 740 -21.26 -34.91 37.40
N SER A 741 -21.43 -35.93 38.26
CA SER A 741 -22.67 -36.65 38.47
C SER A 741 -23.29 -36.30 39.84
N PRO A 742 -24.62 -36.06 39.95
CA PRO A 742 -25.58 -36.06 38.84
C PRO A 742 -25.43 -34.83 37.93
N ILE A 743 -25.73 -35.01 36.64
CA ILE A 743 -25.76 -33.97 35.61
C ILE A 743 -26.92 -33.01 35.90
N LYS A 744 -26.61 -31.70 35.94
CA LYS A 744 -27.56 -30.64 36.31
C LYS A 744 -28.08 -29.87 35.10
N ALA A 745 -28.34 -30.55 33.99
CA ALA A 745 -28.71 -29.95 32.70
C ALA A 745 -29.89 -30.65 32.03
N ASN A 746 -30.74 -29.86 31.37
CA ASN A 746 -31.67 -30.37 30.36
C ASN A 746 -30.85 -30.73 29.13
N LEU A 747 -30.87 -32.00 28.74
CA LEU A 747 -30.10 -32.54 27.64
C LEU A 747 -31.01 -32.98 26.49
N SER A 748 -30.51 -32.89 25.27
CA SER A 748 -31.07 -33.61 24.13
C SER A 748 -29.97 -34.30 23.34
N ILE A 749 -30.28 -35.44 22.73
CA ILE A 749 -29.37 -36.16 21.83
C ILE A 749 -30.11 -36.37 20.50
N SER A 750 -29.49 -36.01 19.38
CA SER A 750 -30.17 -36.03 18.07
C SER A 750 -29.62 -37.06 17.08
N GLN A 751 -28.38 -37.51 17.19
CA GLN A 751 -27.79 -38.47 16.25
C GLN A 751 -27.50 -39.83 16.91
N SER A 752 -26.62 -39.87 17.91
CA SER A 752 -26.21 -41.14 18.53
C SER A 752 -25.88 -41.01 20.02
N LEU A 753 -26.35 -41.97 20.82
CA LEU A 753 -25.88 -42.24 22.17
C LEU A 753 -25.09 -43.56 22.16
N THR A 754 -23.78 -43.50 22.41
CA THR A 754 -22.90 -44.67 22.43
C THR A 754 -22.37 -44.95 23.84
N LEU A 755 -22.69 -46.12 24.38
CA LEU A 755 -22.22 -46.60 25.66
C LEU A 755 -21.44 -47.91 25.47
N GLU A 756 -20.15 -47.91 25.81
CA GLU A 756 -19.28 -49.09 25.70
C GLU A 756 -18.89 -49.64 27.08
N ASN A 757 -18.59 -50.94 27.13
CA ASN A 757 -18.21 -51.67 28.35
C ASN A 757 -19.22 -51.53 29.51
N VAL A 758 -20.50 -51.41 29.19
CA VAL A 758 -21.57 -51.27 30.18
C VAL A 758 -21.60 -52.49 31.12
N GLY A 759 -21.63 -52.22 32.43
CA GLY A 759 -21.62 -53.23 33.49
C GLY A 759 -20.24 -53.63 34.01
N LYS A 760 -19.14 -53.08 33.46
CA LYS A 760 -17.80 -53.24 34.04
C LYS A 760 -17.70 -52.42 35.34
N ALA A 761 -17.38 -53.07 36.46
CA ALA A 761 -17.16 -52.36 37.72
C ALA A 761 -15.94 -51.43 37.61
N MET A 762 -16.08 -50.15 37.99
CA MET A 762 -14.93 -49.26 38.15
C MET A 762 -13.99 -49.88 39.20
N ALA A 763 -12.71 -50.03 38.87
CA ALA A 763 -11.69 -50.34 39.86
C ALA A 763 -11.62 -49.15 40.83
N SER A 764 -12.35 -49.23 41.94
CA SER A 764 -12.27 -48.23 42.99
C SER A 764 -10.86 -48.25 43.56
N SER A 765 -10.30 -47.05 43.72
CA SER A 765 -9.03 -46.81 44.38
C SER A 765 -9.01 -47.50 45.74
N GLY A 766 -8.29 -48.62 45.82
CA GLY A 766 -7.70 -49.14 47.05
C GLY A 766 -8.49 -50.17 47.86
N ASN A 767 -9.72 -50.59 47.50
CA ASN A 767 -10.38 -51.67 48.23
C ASN A 767 -10.54 -52.93 47.39
N LYS A 768 -9.75 -53.96 47.72
CA LYS A 768 -9.91 -55.32 47.20
C LYS A 768 -11.36 -55.74 47.40
N VAL A 769 -12.05 -56.07 46.31
CA VAL A 769 -13.32 -56.78 46.35
C VAL A 769 -13.09 -58.09 47.10
N ALA A 770 -13.67 -58.22 48.29
CA ALA A 770 -13.70 -59.46 49.03
C ALA A 770 -14.56 -60.46 48.24
N GLN A 771 -13.89 -61.39 47.56
CA GLN A 771 -14.54 -62.63 47.15
C GLN A 771 -14.84 -63.46 48.41
N ASN A 772 -16.08 -63.96 48.46
CA ASN A 772 -16.62 -64.92 49.42
C ASN A 772 -16.90 -64.41 50.85
N GLY A 773 -18.18 -64.29 51.16
CA GLY A 773 -18.67 -64.12 52.52
C GLY A 773 -20.18 -63.88 52.54
N VAL A 774 -20.96 -64.96 52.48
CA VAL A 774 -22.41 -64.92 52.73
C VAL A 774 -22.64 -64.44 54.16
N ASN A 775 -23.44 -63.38 54.35
CA ASN A 775 -24.00 -63.04 55.66
C ASN A 775 -25.55 -63.09 55.59
N PRO A 776 -26.21 -64.10 56.18
CA PRO A 776 -27.66 -64.26 56.16
C PRO A 776 -28.28 -63.43 57.29
N GLY A 777 -28.78 -62.24 56.98
CA GLY A 777 -29.36 -61.38 58.02
C GLY A 777 -29.90 -60.03 57.54
N ALA A 778 -30.73 -60.00 56.50
CA ALA A 778 -31.60 -58.85 56.22
C ALA A 778 -32.95 -59.36 55.71
N ALA A 779 -33.99 -59.12 56.51
CA ALA A 779 -35.32 -59.63 56.30
C ALA A 779 -35.96 -59.12 54.99
N SER A 780 -36.58 -60.06 54.29
CA SER A 780 -37.46 -59.90 53.13
C SER A 780 -38.56 -58.86 53.34
N LYS A 781 -38.67 -57.87 52.45
CA LYS A 781 -39.94 -57.20 52.15
C LYS A 781 -40.51 -57.79 50.85
N MET A 782 -41.63 -58.52 50.98
CA MET A 782 -42.45 -58.97 49.86
C MET A 782 -42.93 -57.77 49.04
N ILE A 783 -42.72 -57.80 47.73
CA ILE A 783 -43.44 -56.95 46.78
C ILE A 783 -44.62 -57.79 46.28
N THR A 784 -45.83 -57.35 46.63
CA THR A 784 -47.09 -57.85 46.07
C THR A 784 -47.25 -57.33 44.65
N SER A 785 -47.48 -58.23 43.69
CA SER A 785 -47.79 -57.89 42.29
C SER A 785 -49.19 -57.32 42.16
N GLU A 786 -49.33 -56.12 41.59
CA GLU A 786 -50.60 -55.68 41.00
C GLU A 786 -50.67 -56.14 39.53
N ILE A 787 -51.85 -56.66 39.17
CA ILE A 787 -52.16 -57.27 37.89
C ILE A 787 -52.47 -56.15 36.88
N ALA A 788 -51.58 -55.93 35.92
CA ALA A 788 -51.90 -55.22 34.69
C ALA A 788 -52.47 -56.20 33.65
N THR A 789 -53.52 -55.80 32.95
CA THR A 789 -54.20 -56.61 31.93
C THR A 789 -53.29 -56.89 30.73
N THR A 790 -53.17 -58.17 30.40
CA THR A 790 -52.34 -58.78 29.35
C THR A 790 -52.65 -58.31 27.93
N PRO A 791 -51.63 -57.99 27.11
CA PRO A 791 -51.67 -58.20 25.68
C PRO A 791 -51.33 -59.67 25.35
N THR A 792 -52.14 -60.27 24.50
CA THR A 792 -52.08 -61.66 24.05
C THR A 792 -50.84 -61.95 23.18
N ASN A 793 -49.77 -62.44 23.82
CA ASN A 793 -48.89 -63.53 23.34
C ASN A 793 -47.57 -63.57 24.14
N GLN A 794 -47.56 -64.26 25.29
CA GLN A 794 -46.34 -64.84 25.85
C GLN A 794 -46.63 -66.15 26.59
N THR A 795 -45.77 -67.14 26.35
CA THR A 795 -45.55 -68.33 27.17
C THR A 795 -44.73 -67.98 28.41
N HIS A 796 -45.15 -68.53 29.56
CA HIS A 796 -44.58 -68.32 30.90
C HIS A 796 -43.06 -68.59 30.98
N SER A 797 -42.33 -67.74 31.71
CA SER A 797 -41.00 -68.05 32.26
C SER A 797 -40.91 -67.48 33.68
N GLN A 798 -40.92 -68.35 34.68
CA GLN A 798 -40.56 -67.98 36.06
C GLN A 798 -39.04 -67.93 36.18
N SER A 799 -38.50 -66.82 36.69
CA SER A 799 -37.10 -66.70 37.10
C SER A 799 -37.00 -66.39 38.59
N ASP A 800 -36.18 -67.18 39.28
CA ASP A 800 -35.86 -67.11 40.70
C ASP A 800 -35.14 -65.79 41.05
N SER A 801 -35.78 -64.95 41.86
CA SER A 801 -35.37 -63.57 42.18
C SER A 801 -34.10 -63.47 43.03
N LEU A 802 -33.65 -64.58 43.64
CA LEU A 802 -32.49 -64.61 44.53
C LEU A 802 -31.13 -64.72 43.80
N LYS A 803 -31.10 -65.21 42.55
CA LYS A 803 -29.85 -65.31 41.76
C LYS A 803 -29.50 -64.04 40.97
N LEU A 804 -30.48 -63.16 40.71
CA LEU A 804 -30.22 -61.86 40.07
C LEU A 804 -29.58 -60.84 41.02
N GLN A 805 -29.82 -60.93 42.33
CA GLN A 805 -29.26 -59.99 43.32
C GLN A 805 -27.77 -60.25 43.67
N ALA A 806 -27.26 -61.46 43.44
CA ALA A 806 -25.89 -61.82 43.85
C ALA A 806 -24.79 -61.43 42.83
N GLN A 807 -25.17 -61.04 41.61
CA GLN A 807 -24.25 -60.51 40.59
C GLN A 807 -24.58 -59.07 40.15
N ALA A 808 -25.69 -58.49 40.63
CA ALA A 808 -26.13 -57.16 40.26
C ALA A 808 -25.84 -56.15 41.39
N GLY A 809 -24.84 -55.30 41.19
CA GLY A 809 -24.88 -53.96 41.79
C GLY A 809 -26.16 -53.24 41.34
N THR A 810 -26.61 -52.24 42.10
CA THR A 810 -27.87 -51.55 41.82
C THR A 810 -27.88 -50.99 40.38
N ASN A 811 -29.05 -50.86 39.74
CA ASN A 811 -29.15 -50.22 38.40
C ASN A 811 -28.46 -48.85 38.35
N ASP A 812 -28.40 -48.16 39.50
CA ASP A 812 -27.70 -46.91 39.73
C ASP A 812 -26.17 -47.02 39.53
N ASP A 813 -25.55 -48.17 39.83
CA ASP A 813 -24.11 -48.40 39.63
C ASP A 813 -23.77 -48.69 38.16
N ARG A 814 -24.70 -49.31 37.41
CA ARG A 814 -24.47 -49.79 36.03
C ARG A 814 -24.56 -48.69 34.96
N PHE A 815 -25.21 -47.56 35.27
CA PHE A 815 -25.39 -46.41 34.36
C PHE A 815 -25.10 -45.05 35.04
N HIS A 816 -24.28 -45.06 36.10
CA HIS A 816 -23.92 -43.91 36.94
C HIS A 816 -23.49 -42.63 36.19
N ALA A 817 -23.03 -42.77 34.93
CA ALA A 817 -22.57 -41.67 34.10
C ALA A 817 -23.69 -40.77 33.54
N LEU A 818 -24.91 -41.28 33.34
CA LEU A 818 -26.05 -40.53 32.77
C LEU A 818 -27.07 -40.08 33.83
N LYS A 819 -26.70 -40.11 35.11
CA LYS A 819 -27.60 -39.72 36.21
C LYS A 819 -27.91 -38.23 36.14
N LEU A 820 -29.18 -37.86 36.01
CA LEU A 820 -29.67 -36.47 36.03
C LEU A 820 -30.11 -36.05 37.43
N GLU A 821 -29.97 -34.76 37.74
CA GLU A 821 -30.42 -34.18 39.01
C GLU A 821 -31.95 -34.23 39.13
N GLY A 822 -32.45 -34.69 40.29
CA GLY A 822 -33.89 -34.72 40.61
C GLY A 822 -34.65 -35.93 40.05
N ASN A 823 -33.95 -36.94 39.53
CA ASN A 823 -34.52 -38.25 39.24
C ASN A 823 -34.30 -39.17 40.45
N THR A 824 -35.34 -39.37 41.26
CA THR A 824 -35.31 -40.34 42.38
C THR A 824 -36.50 -41.28 42.28
N MET A 825 -36.26 -42.56 42.53
CA MET A 825 -37.33 -43.53 42.76
C MET A 825 -38.06 -43.16 44.05
N GLY A 826 -39.35 -42.84 43.94
CA GLY A 826 -40.21 -42.66 45.10
C GLY A 826 -40.38 -43.98 45.86
N SER A 827 -40.84 -43.90 47.12
CA SER A 827 -41.17 -45.06 47.96
C SER A 827 -42.19 -46.03 47.36
N ASN A 828 -42.82 -45.66 46.25
CA ASN A 828 -43.93 -46.33 45.59
C ASN A 828 -43.47 -47.07 44.32
N GLY A 829 -42.19 -47.01 43.97
CA GLY A 829 -41.66 -47.57 42.72
C GLY A 829 -41.86 -46.71 41.47
N GLU A 830 -42.52 -45.55 41.59
CA GLU A 830 -42.64 -44.55 40.52
C GLU A 830 -41.42 -43.62 40.49
N VAL A 831 -40.93 -43.31 39.28
CA VAL A 831 -39.87 -42.31 39.07
C VAL A 831 -40.46 -40.92 39.31
N GLN A 832 -40.05 -40.25 40.38
CA GLN A 832 -40.36 -38.85 40.58
C GLN A 832 -39.29 -38.01 39.89
N ASN A 833 -39.68 -37.32 38.82
CA ASN A 833 -38.83 -36.35 38.13
C ASN A 833 -39.23 -34.94 38.57
N THR A 834 -38.52 -34.42 39.57
CA THR A 834 -38.67 -33.03 40.04
C THR A 834 -37.55 -32.13 39.52
N GLY A 835 -36.83 -32.57 38.47
CA GLY A 835 -35.52 -32.04 38.11
C GLY A 835 -35.26 -31.95 36.60
N LYS A 836 -34.06 -32.38 36.18
CA LYS A 836 -33.53 -32.20 34.83
C LYS A 836 -33.92 -33.36 33.90
N ASN A 837 -34.10 -33.05 32.61
CA ASN A 837 -34.61 -34.00 31.62
C ASN A 837 -33.56 -34.38 30.56
N LEU A 838 -33.60 -35.63 30.07
CA LEU A 838 -32.93 -36.07 28.83
C LEU A 838 -33.98 -36.35 27.77
N THR A 839 -33.82 -35.75 26.59
CA THR A 839 -34.69 -35.96 25.43
C THR A 839 -33.90 -36.65 24.31
N LEU A 840 -34.42 -37.73 23.75
CA LEU A 840 -33.84 -38.36 22.57
C LEU A 840 -34.65 -37.95 21.35
N GLY A 841 -34.00 -37.36 20.34
CA GLY A 841 -34.66 -36.92 19.11
C GLY A 841 -35.12 -38.08 18.24
N ASP A 842 -36.06 -37.82 17.34
CA ASP A 842 -36.57 -38.81 16.40
C ASP A 842 -35.43 -39.38 15.54
N GLY A 843 -35.33 -40.72 15.48
CA GLY A 843 -34.26 -41.40 14.75
C GLY A 843 -32.91 -41.48 15.46
N THR A 844 -32.79 -41.02 16.71
CA THR A 844 -31.55 -41.16 17.50
C THR A 844 -31.14 -42.64 17.62
N ARG A 845 -29.91 -42.96 17.21
CA ARG A 845 -29.33 -44.30 17.36
C ARG A 845 -28.82 -44.51 18.78
N ILE A 846 -29.20 -45.61 19.42
CA ILE A 846 -28.69 -45.99 20.74
C ILE A 846 -27.81 -47.24 20.55
N GLU A 847 -26.53 -47.12 20.82
CA GLU A 847 -25.56 -48.21 20.77
C GLU A 847 -25.09 -48.54 22.19
N VAL A 848 -25.43 -49.72 22.69
CA VAL A 848 -24.98 -50.21 23.99
C VAL A 848 -24.17 -51.49 23.78
N LYS A 849 -22.89 -51.46 24.13
CA LYS A 849 -22.00 -52.63 24.12
C LYS A 849 -21.69 -53.04 25.57
N LEU A 850 -22.12 -54.23 25.94
CA LEU A 850 -21.83 -54.83 27.25
C LEU A 850 -20.34 -55.22 27.35
N ASP A 851 -19.80 -55.19 28.57
CA ASP A 851 -18.43 -55.66 28.80
C ASP A 851 -18.30 -57.17 28.55
N SER A 852 -17.19 -57.57 27.92
CA SER A 852 -16.90 -58.96 27.55
C SER A 852 -16.80 -59.95 28.73
N SER A 853 -16.60 -59.46 29.95
CA SER A 853 -16.57 -60.28 31.18
C SER A 853 -17.97 -60.69 31.66
N ILE A 854 -19.03 -60.07 31.12
CA ILE A 854 -20.41 -60.47 31.34
C ILE A 854 -20.70 -61.70 30.46
N LYS A 855 -20.19 -62.87 30.86
CA LYS A 855 -20.51 -64.15 30.20
C LYS A 855 -21.71 -64.81 30.89
N ALA A 856 -22.66 -65.28 30.09
CA ALA A 856 -23.61 -66.28 30.55
C ALA A 856 -22.84 -67.56 30.92
N GLU A 857 -23.08 -68.12 32.10
CA GLU A 857 -22.47 -69.39 32.51
C GLU A 857 -22.81 -70.49 31.50
N SER A 858 -21.79 -71.05 30.82
CA SER A 858 -21.91 -72.37 30.22
C SER A 858 -21.65 -73.39 31.32
N SER A 859 -22.65 -74.23 31.61
CA SER A 859 -22.50 -75.36 32.52
C SER A 859 -21.35 -76.28 32.10
N ASN A 860 -20.39 -76.48 32.99
CA ASN A 860 -19.37 -77.52 32.85
C ASN A 860 -19.96 -78.88 33.27
N GLY A 861 -19.90 -79.87 32.39
CA GLY A 861 -20.17 -81.28 32.70
C GLY A 861 -20.30 -82.11 31.42
N GLY A 862 -19.37 -83.03 31.20
CA GLY A 862 -19.20 -83.75 29.94
C GLY A 862 -20.35 -84.68 29.53
N GLY A 863 -20.41 -84.95 28.23
CA GLY A 863 -21.29 -85.94 27.59
C GLY A 863 -22.50 -85.33 26.89
N LYS A 864 -22.49 -85.28 25.54
CA LYS A 864 -23.65 -85.00 24.66
C LYS A 864 -24.85 -85.91 25.01
N PRO A 865 -26.13 -85.61 24.66
CA PRO A 865 -26.69 -84.61 23.73
C PRO A 865 -27.97 -83.88 24.26
N GLU A 866 -28.67 -83.14 23.37
CA GLU A 866 -30.07 -82.67 23.43
C GLU A 866 -30.37 -81.21 23.86
N ILE A 867 -30.54 -80.39 22.82
CA ILE A 867 -31.49 -79.28 22.58
C ILE A 867 -32.33 -78.85 23.81
N PHE A 868 -31.88 -77.86 24.60
CA PHE A 868 -32.75 -76.84 25.22
C PHE A 868 -31.93 -75.60 25.65
N SER A 869 -32.33 -74.44 25.09
CA SER A 869 -32.16 -73.05 25.55
C SER A 869 -30.77 -72.50 25.95
N SER A 870 -30.18 -71.71 25.05
CA SER A 870 -29.17 -70.65 25.35
C SER A 870 -29.69 -69.22 25.09
N ILE A 871 -31.02 -69.05 24.96
CA ILE A 871 -31.65 -67.81 24.43
C ILE A 871 -32.06 -66.80 25.53
N ASN A 872 -32.05 -67.18 26.82
CA ASN A 872 -32.78 -66.41 27.84
C ASN A 872 -32.00 -65.24 28.49
N THR A 873 -30.67 -65.27 28.58
CA THR A 873 -29.92 -64.26 29.35
C THR A 873 -29.64 -62.98 28.55
N THR A 874 -29.30 -63.08 27.26
CA THR A 874 -29.06 -61.92 26.40
C THR A 874 -30.34 -61.14 26.12
N ARG A 875 -31.50 -61.81 26.04
CA ARG A 875 -32.81 -61.15 25.90
C ARG A 875 -33.22 -60.42 27.17
N LEU A 876 -32.88 -60.91 28.37
CA LEU A 876 -33.24 -60.28 29.64
C LEU A 876 -32.47 -58.97 29.89
N PHE A 877 -31.17 -58.90 29.55
CA PHE A 877 -30.39 -57.66 29.64
C PHE A 877 -30.76 -56.65 28.54
N LEU A 878 -31.10 -57.13 27.33
CA LEU A 878 -31.67 -56.27 26.29
C LEU A 878 -33.03 -55.71 26.76
N LEU A 879 -33.82 -56.53 27.48
CA LEU A 879 -35.09 -56.13 28.08
C LEU A 879 -34.89 -55.15 29.25
N GLU A 880 -33.87 -55.29 30.11
CA GLU A 880 -33.52 -54.29 31.15
C GLU A 880 -33.04 -52.96 30.54
N ALA A 881 -32.21 -53.02 29.51
CA ALA A 881 -31.80 -51.83 28.76
C ALA A 881 -33.02 -51.18 28.06
N LEU A 882 -33.91 -51.98 27.47
CA LEU A 882 -35.19 -51.53 26.92
C LEU A 882 -36.18 -51.03 27.98
N LEU A 883 -36.17 -51.56 29.22
CA LEU A 883 -37.01 -51.14 30.33
C LEU A 883 -36.55 -49.80 30.91
N ILE A 884 -35.23 -49.58 30.96
CA ILE A 884 -34.63 -48.30 31.35
C ILE A 884 -34.84 -47.27 30.22
N ILE A 885 -34.71 -47.67 28.95
CA ILE A 885 -35.12 -46.85 27.79
C ILE A 885 -36.62 -46.56 27.81
N ALA A 886 -37.46 -47.49 28.30
CA ALA A 886 -38.89 -47.30 28.51
C ALA A 886 -39.18 -46.36 29.70
N GLN A 887 -38.43 -46.44 30.81
CA GLN A 887 -38.50 -45.48 31.93
C GLN A 887 -38.04 -44.06 31.50
N ILE A 888 -37.08 -43.97 30.58
CA ILE A 888 -36.69 -42.72 29.93
C ILE A 888 -37.80 -42.23 28.97
N ARG A 889 -38.50 -43.14 28.26
CA ARG A 889 -39.61 -42.79 27.33
C ARG A 889 -40.93 -42.42 28.03
N GLU A 890 -41.29 -43.05 29.15
CA GLU A 890 -42.56 -42.79 29.85
C GLU A 890 -42.63 -41.40 30.49
N SER A 891 -41.49 -40.70 30.61
CA SER A 891 -41.44 -39.29 31.02
C SER A 891 -41.92 -38.30 29.93
N THR A 892 -42.40 -38.79 28.79
CA THR A 892 -42.62 -38.00 27.55
C THR A 892 -44.02 -38.09 26.97
N LEU A 893 -45.07 -38.22 27.80
CA LEU A 893 -46.45 -38.12 27.31
C LEU A 893 -47.24 -37.02 28.02
N LEU A 894 -47.00 -35.77 27.64
CA LEU A 894 -48.06 -34.77 27.65
C LEU A 894 -47.83 -33.77 26.51
N LEU A 895 -48.85 -33.68 25.66
CA LEU A 895 -49.22 -32.55 24.79
C LEU A 895 -49.05 -32.71 23.25
N LEU A 896 -50.23 -32.92 22.63
CA LEU A 896 -50.73 -32.48 21.31
C LEU A 896 -50.86 -33.47 20.13
N MET A 897 -52.06 -34.04 20.03
CA MET A 897 -53.00 -34.12 18.89
C MET A 897 -52.54 -33.83 17.43
N VAL A 898 -52.83 -34.82 16.55
CA VAL A 898 -53.41 -34.74 15.16
C VAL A 898 -52.42 -34.27 14.06
N THR A 899 -52.09 -35.00 12.97
CA THR A 899 -52.96 -35.58 11.92
C THR A 899 -52.18 -36.53 10.97
N ARG A 900 -52.87 -37.55 10.47
CA ARG A 900 -52.69 -38.42 9.27
C ARG A 900 -51.71 -38.02 8.13
N HIS A 901 -50.99 -39.06 7.62
CA HIS A 901 -51.07 -39.70 6.27
C HIS A 901 -49.75 -39.94 5.47
N TYR A 902 -49.60 -41.21 5.07
CA TYR A 902 -48.99 -41.84 3.87
C TYR A 902 -47.46 -42.07 3.68
N ILE A 903 -47.08 -43.34 3.88
CA ILE A 903 -46.47 -44.33 2.95
C ILE A 903 -45.45 -43.84 1.91
N GLY A 904 -44.25 -44.45 1.98
CA GLY A 904 -43.20 -44.51 0.97
C GLY A 904 -41.96 -45.20 1.52
#